data_AF-A0AAU8NKT9-F1
#
_entry.id   AF-A0AAU8NKT9-F1
#
_cell.length_a   1.000
_cell.length_b   1.000
_cell.length_c   1.000
_cell.angle_alpha   90.00
_cell.angle_beta   90.00
_cell.angle_gamma   90.00
#
_symmetry.space_group_name_H-M   'P 1'
#
loop_
_entity.id
_entity.type
_entity.pdbx_description
1 polymer ?
#
loop_
_entity_poly.entity_id
_entity_poly.type
_entity_poly.pdbx_seq_one_letter_code
_entity_poly.pdbx_strand_id
1 'polypeptide(L)'
;MTKFQAEAPGKLYIAGEYAVVDGRAAIVAAVNRYVKVTVDAAGACDFLENGACSRNFYGRNFYGKITCEDKNFEPLYWKFGGGNGDGTRFGNNKEFILDKNDGCGCDSRSVACDLPAEKSQATNDSLEQTNVEKIKKYYAYVISAMNVVDEYAREMGVLGAEDALGCAREYNVHIESDLDDKKSGKKYGLGSSAAVTVAAVRALCEWYGLAIATPELCKLAIIASSLVKKSGSGGDVAASSYGGWVLYRAYNREWLKAEVEMIESGDSSLCELMQRKWPRFEVKRLKVGASLRLLVGWTGSPASSAELVGSVKAGVKSEASGTLSVNNIDKTYAETYAKTYEDFCVQSEKCVQKIANALENGDFNALLSGFAQNRALLKNLGEITGTLIETPKLTQLIEVANSAGLPSKTSGAGGGDCGIAIARAQDFDAVANLIKDEWQKSGIEALNLKVAEFDENRDSSLIEQRKDDHIKLACEQYKSHADAGFEQVRFIPNALPQLALSDVDTSVRVFGESAKWDVPLYINAMTGGSKNGENINAMLAKVAAKTGVAMASGSLSAALKNPRLAETFSVIRRFNPRGFVMANVSAGASVEQAIKAVEILQANALQIHLNAAQELVMSEGDRDFSAWLSNIEEIVRALDSMKVPVVVKETGCGMSAGDVLRLQNVGVRAVDVGGRGGTNFVAIENARRGGVRGYEFLDSWGLTTVESLLDIAQCDEILHDSCDSCDCAAACDCAAACDSAQMQVFASGGVRTPLDVVRALKLGASAVGVAGEFLHTLTCGGQDALVDQIEDWKAQIRVIMALLGCKNVADLRQNSRILIDSNSFSL
;
A
#
# COMPACT_ATOMS: atom_id res chain seq x y z
N MET A 1 24.05 2.66 19.40
CA MET A 1 22.83 2.15 20.07
C MET A 1 21.67 2.35 19.11
N THR A 2 20.99 1.28 18.75
CA THR A 2 19.85 1.30 17.82
C THR A 2 18.65 1.95 18.52
N LYS A 3 18.12 3.03 17.93
CA LYS A 3 16.96 3.78 18.43
C LYS A 3 16.03 4.02 17.26
N PHE A 4 14.78 3.60 17.38
CA PHE A 4 13.74 3.80 16.37
C PHE A 4 12.69 4.75 16.93
N GLN A 5 12.24 5.70 16.12
CA GLN A 5 11.26 6.70 16.54
C GLN A 5 10.19 6.82 15.47
N ALA A 6 8.95 6.70 15.90
CA ALA A 6 7.78 6.90 15.07
C ALA A 6 6.86 7.96 15.67
N GLU A 7 6.11 8.64 14.81
CA GLU A 7 5.12 9.64 15.23
C GLU A 7 3.77 9.36 14.59
N ALA A 8 2.69 9.75 15.26
CA ALA A 8 1.33 9.67 14.74
C ALA A 8 0.52 10.92 15.10
N PRO A 9 -0.23 11.50 14.15
CA PRO A 9 -1.01 12.70 14.35
C PRO A 9 -2.24 12.43 15.21
N GLY A 10 -2.72 13.47 15.87
CA GLY A 10 -4.07 13.52 16.40
C GLY A 10 -5.11 13.61 15.29
N LYS A 11 -6.38 13.64 15.67
CA LYS A 11 -7.51 13.62 14.75
C LYS A 11 -8.66 14.50 15.21
N LEU A 12 -9.47 14.94 14.25
CA LEU A 12 -10.78 15.56 14.45
C LEU A 12 -11.82 14.83 13.60
N TYR A 13 -13.01 14.64 14.15
CA TYR A 13 -14.11 14.13 13.34
C TYR A 13 -14.77 15.29 12.62
N ILE A 14 -15.02 15.08 11.33
CA ILE A 14 -15.64 16.05 10.44
C ILE A 14 -17.13 15.74 10.30
N ALA A 15 -17.51 14.46 10.13
CA ALA A 15 -18.90 14.03 10.08
C ALA A 15 -19.02 12.52 10.37
N GLY A 16 -20.21 12.07 10.82
CA GLY A 16 -20.56 10.65 10.96
C GLY A 16 -20.23 10.04 12.33
N GLU A 17 -19.99 10.86 13.35
CA GLU A 17 -19.36 10.50 14.64
C GLU A 17 -20.11 9.44 15.43
N TYR A 18 -21.44 9.45 15.35
CA TYR A 18 -22.31 8.49 16.01
C TYR A 18 -22.73 7.34 15.10
N ALA A 19 -22.91 7.59 13.80
CA ALA A 19 -23.37 6.55 12.87
C ALA A 19 -22.26 5.53 12.56
N VAL A 20 -20.98 5.95 12.65
CA VAL A 20 -19.82 5.08 12.36
C VAL A 20 -19.71 3.88 13.28
N VAL A 21 -20.14 4.00 14.55
CA VAL A 21 -20.16 2.84 15.46
C VAL A 21 -21.21 1.80 15.08
N ASP A 22 -22.11 2.09 14.15
CA ASP A 22 -23.10 1.16 13.60
C ASP A 22 -22.81 0.77 12.14
N GLY A 23 -21.55 0.98 11.70
CA GLY A 23 -21.06 0.56 10.39
C GLY A 23 -21.37 1.54 9.26
N ARG A 24 -21.82 2.75 9.59
CA ARG A 24 -21.97 3.85 8.61
C ARG A 24 -20.63 4.54 8.34
N ALA A 25 -20.55 5.32 7.27
CA ALA A 25 -19.33 6.07 6.95
C ALA A 25 -19.15 7.29 7.87
N ALA A 26 -17.89 7.70 8.07
CA ALA A 26 -17.50 8.95 8.71
C ALA A 26 -16.32 9.60 7.98
N ILE A 27 -16.17 10.90 8.15
CA ILE A 27 -14.99 11.65 7.69
C ILE A 27 -14.20 12.06 8.94
N VAL A 28 -12.91 11.73 8.94
CA VAL A 28 -11.98 12.04 10.02
C VAL A 28 -10.75 12.69 9.42
N ALA A 29 -10.32 13.83 9.98
CA ALA A 29 -9.12 14.53 9.54
C ALA A 29 -7.99 14.33 10.56
N ALA A 30 -6.82 13.94 10.11
CA ALA A 30 -5.61 13.95 10.92
C ALA A 30 -5.10 15.39 11.07
N VAL A 31 -4.61 15.77 12.24
CA VAL A 31 -4.11 17.13 12.53
C VAL A 31 -2.66 17.13 12.99
N ASN A 32 -1.93 18.19 12.68
CA ASN A 32 -0.48 18.34 12.89
C ASN A 32 -0.05 18.54 14.36
N ARG A 33 -0.61 17.73 15.26
CA ARG A 33 -0.16 17.52 16.64
C ARG A 33 0.15 16.05 16.78
N TYR A 34 1.31 15.71 17.30
CA TYR A 34 1.82 14.34 17.20
C TYR A 34 2.04 13.73 18.58
N VAL A 35 1.81 12.42 18.67
CA VAL A 35 2.45 11.58 19.68
C VAL A 35 3.67 10.97 19.04
N LYS A 36 4.81 11.05 19.71
CA LYS A 36 6.05 10.37 19.32
C LYS A 36 6.28 9.21 20.27
N VAL A 37 6.61 8.07 19.71
CA VAL A 37 7.04 6.89 20.46
C VAL A 37 8.42 6.50 19.96
N THR A 38 9.31 6.31 20.91
CA THR A 38 10.67 5.89 20.66
C THR A 38 10.90 4.54 21.30
N VAL A 39 11.52 3.63 20.56
CA VAL A 39 11.97 2.32 21.05
C VAL A 39 13.48 2.26 20.96
N ASP A 40 14.15 1.92 22.07
CA ASP A 40 15.59 1.71 22.11
C ASP A 40 15.98 0.49 22.94
N ALA A 41 17.22 0.03 22.75
CA ALA A 41 17.76 -1.11 23.48
C ALA A 41 17.83 -0.80 24.99
N ALA A 42 17.46 -1.78 25.81
CA ALA A 42 17.49 -1.62 27.27
C ALA A 42 18.91 -1.46 27.90
N GLY A 43 19.98 -1.46 27.09
CA GLY A 43 21.40 -1.35 27.52
C GLY A 43 22.01 -2.71 27.91
N ALA A 44 23.35 -2.87 27.85
CA ALA A 44 24.02 -4.14 28.18
C ALA A 44 23.88 -4.51 29.68
N CYS A 45 23.59 -5.79 30.00
CA CYS A 45 23.81 -6.36 31.34
C CYS A 45 25.32 -6.49 31.54
N ASP A 46 25.89 -5.85 32.56
CA ASP A 46 27.14 -6.36 33.15
C ASP A 46 26.77 -7.66 33.88
N PHE A 47 27.16 -8.81 33.33
CA PHE A 47 27.04 -10.10 34.00
C PHE A 47 28.03 -10.12 35.18
N LEU A 48 27.53 -10.39 36.39
CA LEU A 48 28.41 -10.77 37.50
C LEU A 48 28.92 -12.20 37.25
N GLU A 49 30.12 -12.54 37.74
CA GLU A 49 30.82 -13.84 37.52
C GLU A 49 30.02 -15.10 37.92
N ASN A 50 28.85 -14.92 38.56
CA ASN A 50 27.91 -15.94 39.00
C ASN A 50 26.62 -16.02 38.14
N GLY A 51 26.56 -15.35 36.97
CA GLY A 51 25.44 -15.45 36.03
C GLY A 51 24.18 -14.66 36.41
N ALA A 52 24.25 -13.80 37.42
CA ALA A 52 23.17 -12.87 37.77
C ALA A 52 23.31 -11.56 36.99
N CYS A 53 22.24 -11.10 36.32
CA CYS A 53 22.23 -9.77 35.66
C CYS A 53 22.17 -8.67 36.74
N SER A 54 22.96 -7.61 36.53
CA SER A 54 23.11 -6.44 37.42
C SER A 54 21.91 -5.48 37.43
N ARG A 55 20.84 -5.72 36.67
CA ARG A 55 19.58 -4.93 36.76
C ARG A 55 18.75 -5.37 37.95
N ASN A 56 19.27 -5.10 39.14
CA ASN A 56 18.72 -5.55 40.39
C ASN A 56 18.15 -4.36 41.18
N PHE A 57 16.87 -4.04 40.97
CA PHE A 57 16.12 -3.28 41.98
C PHE A 57 15.62 -4.28 43.02
N TYR A 58 16.22 -4.29 44.22
CA TYR A 58 15.74 -5.04 45.38
C TYR A 58 15.47 -6.55 45.13
N GLY A 59 16.22 -7.22 44.26
CA GLY A 59 16.04 -8.65 43.95
C GLY A 59 15.19 -8.97 42.70
N ARG A 60 14.78 -7.97 41.88
CA ARG A 60 13.86 -8.17 40.74
C ARG A 60 14.53 -7.83 39.39
N ASN A 61 14.63 -8.81 38.49
CA ASN A 61 15.11 -8.63 37.10
C ASN A 61 14.06 -7.91 36.23
N PHE A 62 14.48 -7.01 35.34
CA PHE A 62 13.60 -6.34 34.35
C PHE A 62 14.24 -6.23 32.95
N TYR A 63 13.38 -6.25 31.93
CA TYR A 63 13.74 -6.39 30.51
C TYR A 63 13.50 -5.08 29.72
N GLY A 64 12.87 -4.09 30.32
CA GLY A 64 12.70 -2.75 29.75
C GLY A 64 11.82 -1.86 30.61
N LYS A 65 11.57 -0.62 30.15
CA LYS A 65 10.66 0.33 30.80
C LYS A 65 9.84 1.16 29.82
N ILE A 66 8.67 1.61 30.26
CA ILE A 66 7.82 2.58 29.58
C ILE A 66 7.93 3.90 30.34
N THR A 67 8.19 5.00 29.65
CA THR A 67 8.23 6.34 30.25
C THR A 67 7.46 7.36 29.39
N CYS A 68 6.90 8.38 30.02
CA CYS A 68 6.29 9.53 29.36
C CYS A 68 7.03 10.82 29.76
N GLU A 69 7.13 11.80 28.86
CA GLU A 69 7.74 13.11 29.16
C GLU A 69 6.95 13.90 30.23
N ASP A 70 5.64 13.67 30.33
CA ASP A 70 4.81 14.32 31.34
C ASP A 70 5.16 13.80 32.75
N LYS A 71 5.59 14.73 33.61
CA LYS A 71 6.06 14.50 34.99
C LYS A 71 5.01 13.82 35.88
N ASN A 72 3.76 13.75 35.45
CA ASN A 72 2.69 13.06 36.16
C ASN A 72 2.69 11.54 35.95
N PHE A 73 3.50 11.00 35.05
CA PHE A 73 3.59 9.56 34.82
C PHE A 73 4.89 8.97 35.37
N GLU A 74 4.76 8.12 36.38
CA GLU A 74 5.88 7.33 36.87
C GLU A 74 6.34 6.30 35.80
N PRO A 75 7.66 6.03 35.70
CA PRO A 75 8.18 4.96 34.85
C PRO A 75 7.61 3.59 35.21
N LEU A 76 7.18 2.83 34.20
CA LEU A 76 6.66 1.47 34.38
C LEU A 76 7.65 0.46 33.81
N TYR A 77 8.30 -0.32 34.67
CA TYR A 77 9.27 -1.35 34.28
C TYR A 77 8.54 -2.65 33.99
N TRP A 78 9.07 -3.47 33.07
CA TRP A 78 8.43 -4.74 32.70
C TRP A 78 9.43 -5.89 32.66
N LYS A 79 8.94 -7.10 32.97
CA LYS A 79 9.68 -8.36 32.88
C LYS A 79 8.82 -9.48 32.31
N PHE A 80 9.43 -10.54 31.78
CA PHE A 80 8.67 -11.72 31.35
C PHE A 80 8.06 -12.42 32.57
N GLY A 81 6.76 -12.72 32.53
CA GLY A 81 6.07 -13.45 33.57
C GLY A 81 6.59 -14.88 33.68
N GLY A 82 7.00 -15.29 34.88
CA GLY A 82 7.34 -16.69 35.16
C GLY A 82 6.05 -17.51 35.28
N GLY A 83 5.70 -18.26 34.23
CA GLY A 83 4.75 -19.38 34.27
C GLY A 83 3.50 -19.17 35.14
N ASN A 84 2.57 -18.34 34.65
CA ASN A 84 1.10 -18.36 34.86
C ASN A 84 0.54 -16.98 34.44
N GLY A 85 0.68 -16.63 33.15
CA GLY A 85 -0.14 -15.57 32.55
C GLY A 85 -1.61 -15.98 32.57
N ASP A 86 -2.53 -15.08 32.24
CA ASP A 86 -3.99 -15.34 32.21
C ASP A 86 -4.44 -16.43 31.21
N GLY A 87 -3.49 -17.10 30.54
CA GLY A 87 -3.72 -18.17 29.57
C GLY A 87 -4.01 -17.67 28.14
N THR A 88 -4.07 -16.36 27.90
CA THR A 88 -4.40 -15.79 26.58
C THR A 88 -3.14 -15.39 25.80
N ARG A 89 -3.15 -15.57 24.47
CA ARG A 89 -2.00 -15.22 23.60
C ARG A 89 -1.66 -13.73 23.61
N PHE A 90 -2.66 -12.87 23.77
CA PHE A 90 -2.50 -11.41 23.90
C PHE A 90 -2.45 -10.93 25.36
N GLY A 91 -2.54 -11.86 26.31
CA GLY A 91 -2.52 -11.62 27.75
C GLY A 91 -1.19 -11.08 28.25
N ASN A 92 -1.17 -10.64 29.52
CA ASN A 92 0.01 -10.04 30.15
C ASN A 92 1.15 -11.05 30.35
N ASN A 93 1.84 -11.43 29.26
CA ASN A 93 3.12 -12.13 29.28
C ASN A 93 4.24 -11.28 29.91
N LYS A 94 3.94 -9.99 30.14
CA LYS A 94 4.78 -9.03 30.85
C LYS A 94 4.21 -8.75 32.23
N GLU A 95 4.99 -8.99 33.27
CA GLU A 95 4.75 -8.52 34.62
C GLU A 95 5.35 -7.11 34.77
N PHE A 96 4.62 -6.18 35.39
CA PHE A 96 5.03 -4.77 35.49
C PHE A 96 5.32 -4.38 36.95
N ILE A 97 6.36 -3.57 37.15
CA ILE A 97 6.84 -3.12 38.47
C ILE A 97 7.17 -1.62 38.48
N LEU A 98 7.10 -0.98 39.64
CA LEU A 98 7.48 0.42 39.88
C LEU A 98 8.83 0.53 40.57
N ASP A 99 9.49 1.68 40.42
CA ASP A 99 10.72 2.02 41.13
C ASP A 99 10.39 2.49 42.56
N LYS A 100 10.92 1.83 43.59
CA LYS A 100 10.71 2.24 45.00
C LYS A 100 11.75 3.28 45.38
N ASN A 101 11.31 4.52 45.65
CA ASN A 101 12.00 5.41 46.57
C ASN A 101 11.33 5.33 47.95
N ASP A 102 11.78 4.40 48.81
CA ASP A 102 11.51 4.50 50.24
C ASP A 102 12.64 5.32 50.90
N GLY A 103 12.37 6.61 51.14
CA GLY A 103 12.93 7.37 52.27
C GLY A 103 13.65 8.69 51.96
N CYS A 104 12.96 9.83 52.08
CA CYS A 104 13.22 10.91 53.07
C CYS A 104 12.49 12.23 52.72
N GLY A 105 11.64 12.72 53.64
CA GLY A 105 11.42 14.16 53.93
C GLY A 105 10.47 14.98 53.05
N CYS A 106 9.36 15.46 53.64
CA CYS A 106 8.56 16.67 53.34
C CYS A 106 8.29 17.03 51.86
N ASP A 107 7.05 17.20 51.39
CA ASP A 107 6.12 18.21 51.88
C ASP A 107 4.69 17.92 51.38
N SER A 108 3.73 18.01 52.28
CA SER A 108 2.30 17.92 52.00
C SER A 108 1.82 19.19 51.29
N ARG A 109 1.55 19.13 49.97
CA ARG A 109 0.57 20.02 49.32
C ARG A 109 -0.28 19.28 48.28
N SER A 110 -1.55 19.23 48.63
CA SER A 110 -2.71 18.68 47.95
C SER A 110 -3.03 19.33 46.59
N VAL A 111 -3.54 18.52 45.65
CA VAL A 111 -4.75 18.88 44.89
C VAL A 111 -5.69 17.67 44.92
N ALA A 112 -6.87 17.88 45.47
CA ALA A 112 -7.92 16.89 45.66
C ALA A 112 -8.77 16.71 44.38
N CYS A 113 -9.20 15.47 44.12
CA CYS A 113 -10.43 15.16 43.38
C CYS A 113 -11.09 13.94 44.05
N ASP A 114 -12.35 14.11 44.43
CA ASP A 114 -13.16 13.30 45.37
C ASP A 114 -13.53 11.89 44.91
N LEU A 115 -13.58 10.94 45.87
CA LEU A 115 -14.74 10.10 46.29
C LEU A 115 -14.33 9.05 47.37
N PRO A 116 -15.28 8.48 48.16
CA PRO A 116 -15.17 8.36 49.62
C PRO A 116 -14.45 7.13 50.16
N ALA A 117 -13.99 7.29 51.41
CA ALA A 117 -13.21 6.34 52.19
C ALA A 117 -13.99 5.10 52.64
N GLU A 118 -13.41 3.92 52.40
CA GLU A 118 -13.50 2.79 53.33
C GLU A 118 -12.09 2.42 53.78
N LYS A 119 -11.86 2.50 55.10
CA LYS A 119 -10.60 2.13 55.74
C LYS A 119 -10.49 0.61 55.80
N SER A 120 -9.50 0.02 55.15
CA SER A 120 -8.92 -1.25 55.58
C SER A 120 -7.40 -1.13 55.62
N GLN A 121 -6.79 -1.67 56.68
CA GLN A 121 -5.34 -1.74 56.85
C GLN A 121 -4.78 -2.75 55.86
N ALA A 122 -4.26 -2.26 54.75
CA ALA A 122 -3.66 -3.07 53.69
C ALA A 122 -2.12 -3.06 53.87
N THR A 123 -1.48 -4.23 53.80
CA THR A 123 -0.02 -4.40 53.87
C THR A 123 0.67 -3.70 52.69
N ASN A 124 1.96 -3.34 52.81
CA ASN A 124 2.72 -2.62 51.76
C ASN A 124 2.62 -3.28 50.36
N ASP A 125 2.52 -4.60 50.26
CA ASP A 125 2.36 -5.32 48.97
C ASP A 125 1.02 -5.06 48.28
N SER A 126 -0.07 -4.92 49.06
CA SER A 126 -1.41 -4.64 48.52
C SER A 126 -1.56 -3.18 48.04
N LEU A 127 -0.84 -2.24 48.65
CA LEU A 127 -0.75 -0.85 48.22
C LEU A 127 0.06 -0.70 46.93
N GLU A 128 1.19 -1.43 46.80
CA GLU A 128 2.02 -1.45 45.60
C GLU A 128 1.27 -2.03 44.40
N GLN A 129 0.56 -3.14 44.58
CA GLN A 129 -0.25 -3.76 43.52
C GLN A 129 -1.41 -2.86 43.06
N THR A 130 -2.02 -2.11 44.00
CA THR A 130 -3.04 -1.10 43.71
C THR A 130 -2.49 0.10 42.91
N ASN A 131 -1.23 0.48 43.13
CA ASN A 131 -0.57 1.58 42.41
C ASN A 131 -0.09 1.15 41.02
N VAL A 132 0.44 -0.06 40.87
CA VAL A 132 0.80 -0.65 39.56
C VAL A 132 -0.43 -0.72 38.65
N GLU A 133 -1.57 -1.21 39.14
CA GLU A 133 -2.80 -1.30 38.33
C GLU A 133 -3.33 0.08 37.91
N LYS A 134 -3.20 1.10 38.77
CA LYS A 134 -3.51 2.49 38.40
C LYS A 134 -2.61 2.99 37.28
N ILE A 135 -1.31 2.70 37.33
CA ILE A 135 -0.35 3.15 36.32
C ILE A 135 -0.48 2.38 35.01
N LYS A 136 -0.75 1.07 35.06
CA LYS A 136 -1.09 0.25 33.89
C LYS A 136 -2.27 0.81 33.12
N LYS A 137 -3.28 1.36 33.81
CA LYS A 137 -4.44 1.98 33.15
C LYS A 137 -4.04 3.18 32.27
N TYR A 138 -2.99 3.92 32.64
CA TYR A 138 -2.47 5.02 31.84
C TYR A 138 -1.71 4.54 30.59
N TYR A 139 -0.95 3.44 30.71
CA TYR A 139 -0.18 2.87 29.60
C TYR A 139 -0.91 1.76 28.83
N ALA A 140 -2.19 1.50 29.10
CA ALA A 140 -2.92 0.34 28.60
C ALA A 140 -2.84 0.17 27.06
N TYR A 141 -2.96 1.27 26.32
CA TYR A 141 -2.86 1.27 24.85
C TYR A 141 -1.45 0.92 24.34
N VAL A 142 -0.41 1.39 25.04
CA VAL A 142 0.99 1.10 24.71
C VAL A 142 1.32 -0.35 25.05
N ILE A 143 0.89 -0.82 26.21
CA ILE A 143 1.03 -2.22 26.63
C ILE A 143 0.34 -3.16 25.63
N SER A 144 -0.86 -2.81 25.19
CA SER A 144 -1.57 -3.59 24.19
C SER A 144 -0.85 -3.59 22.83
N ALA A 145 -0.34 -2.43 22.38
CA ALA A 145 0.48 -2.34 21.17
C ALA A 145 1.74 -3.21 21.26
N MET A 146 2.44 -3.19 22.40
CA MET A 146 3.59 -4.06 22.67
C MET A 146 3.22 -5.54 22.53
N ASN A 147 2.14 -5.98 23.17
CA ASN A 147 1.74 -7.39 23.13
C ASN A 147 1.31 -7.84 21.73
N VAL A 148 0.55 -7.03 21.00
CA VAL A 148 0.10 -7.36 19.64
C VAL A 148 1.29 -7.43 18.67
N VAL A 149 2.21 -6.46 18.73
CA VAL A 149 3.37 -6.46 17.82
C VAL A 149 4.38 -7.55 18.17
N ASP A 150 4.61 -7.82 19.46
CA ASP A 150 5.48 -8.92 19.89
C ASP A 150 4.94 -10.27 19.40
N GLU A 151 3.62 -10.49 19.49
CA GLU A 151 2.98 -11.70 19.00
C GLU A 151 3.06 -11.81 17.48
N TYR A 152 2.82 -10.69 16.77
CA TYR A 152 2.98 -10.65 15.32
C TYR A 152 4.41 -10.95 14.88
N ALA A 153 5.40 -10.36 15.56
CA ALA A 153 6.82 -10.61 15.34
C ALA A 153 7.19 -12.08 15.60
N ARG A 154 6.59 -12.70 16.63
CA ARG A 154 6.75 -14.12 16.93
C ARG A 154 6.24 -15.00 15.78
N GLU A 155 5.04 -14.75 15.28
CA GLU A 155 4.45 -15.52 14.18
C GLU A 155 5.18 -15.31 12.85
N MET A 156 5.74 -14.13 12.62
CA MET A 156 6.58 -13.83 11.46
C MET A 156 8.00 -14.42 11.55
N GLY A 157 8.33 -15.12 12.64
CA GLY A 157 9.62 -15.80 12.79
C GLY A 157 10.81 -14.87 13.02
N VAL A 158 10.58 -13.58 13.27
CA VAL A 158 11.67 -12.61 13.54
C VAL A 158 12.20 -12.71 14.99
N LEU A 159 11.56 -13.52 15.83
CA LEU A 159 11.98 -13.84 17.20
C LEU A 159 12.61 -15.25 17.27
N GLY A 160 13.77 -15.45 16.66
CA GLY A 160 14.54 -16.69 16.70
C GLY A 160 15.46 -16.84 17.92
N ALA A 161 15.77 -18.08 18.30
CA ALA A 161 16.82 -18.39 19.27
C ALA A 161 18.18 -18.24 18.58
N GLU A 162 18.96 -17.25 19.02
CA GLU A 162 20.23 -16.77 18.44
C GLU A 162 20.08 -16.01 17.10
N ASP A 163 20.15 -14.67 17.19
CA ASP A 163 20.50 -13.65 16.19
C ASP A 163 20.08 -13.80 14.70
N ALA A 164 19.29 -12.83 14.21
CA ALA A 164 19.33 -12.39 12.81
C ALA A 164 19.49 -10.86 12.62
N LEU A 165 19.30 -10.04 13.67
CA LEU A 165 19.42 -8.58 13.62
C LEU A 165 20.08 -7.94 14.85
N GLY A 166 20.49 -8.72 15.86
CA GLY A 166 21.00 -8.20 17.14
C GLY A 166 19.97 -7.41 17.96
N CYS A 167 18.68 -7.41 17.60
CA CYS A 167 17.63 -6.78 18.38
C CYS A 167 17.29 -7.64 19.61
N ALA A 168 17.69 -7.18 20.79
CA ALA A 168 17.33 -7.83 22.04
C ALA A 168 15.79 -7.85 22.21
N ARG A 169 15.26 -8.91 22.83
CA ARG A 169 13.89 -8.93 23.40
C ARG A 169 13.68 -7.89 24.52
N GLU A 170 14.66 -7.03 24.74
CA GLU A 170 14.74 -6.07 25.80
C GLU A 170 14.76 -4.66 25.20
N TYR A 171 13.67 -3.94 25.37
CA TYR A 171 13.50 -2.61 24.80
C TYR A 171 12.79 -1.66 25.77
N ASN A 172 13.19 -0.39 25.72
CA ASN A 172 12.48 0.70 26.37
C ASN A 172 11.49 1.33 25.40
N VAL A 173 10.41 1.91 25.93
CA VAL A 173 9.43 2.68 25.18
C VAL A 173 9.32 4.07 25.81
N HIS A 174 9.65 5.11 25.04
CA HIS A 174 9.56 6.50 25.48
C HIS A 174 8.47 7.23 24.70
N ILE A 175 7.58 7.93 25.40
CA ILE A 175 6.39 8.59 24.83
C ILE A 175 6.48 10.10 25.05
N GLU A 176 6.27 10.86 23.97
CA GLU A 176 6.16 12.32 23.98
C GLU A 176 4.82 12.70 23.32
N SER A 177 4.06 13.63 23.89
CA SER A 177 2.73 14.03 23.39
C SER A 177 2.62 15.55 23.26
N ASP A 178 2.23 16.01 22.07
CA ASP A 178 1.82 17.39 21.81
C ASP A 178 0.29 17.56 21.72
N LEU A 179 -0.49 16.56 22.17
CA LEU A 179 -1.97 16.57 22.09
C LEU A 179 -2.67 17.11 23.35
N ASP A 180 -1.89 17.58 24.31
CA ASP A 180 -2.35 18.06 25.60
C ASP A 180 -1.76 19.47 25.85
N ASP A 181 -2.48 20.32 26.58
CA ASP A 181 -1.97 21.64 26.93
C ASP A 181 -0.84 21.51 27.96
N LYS A 182 0.39 21.90 27.58
CA LYS A 182 1.58 21.79 28.43
C LYS A 182 1.50 22.64 29.72
N LYS A 183 0.59 23.63 29.79
CA LYS A 183 0.42 24.48 30.98
C LYS A 183 -0.57 23.91 32.00
N SER A 184 -1.70 23.37 31.54
CA SER A 184 -2.77 22.86 32.41
C SER A 184 -2.86 21.33 32.49
N GLY A 185 -2.16 20.60 31.62
CA GLY A 185 -2.24 19.13 31.51
C GLY A 185 -3.56 18.63 30.92
N LYS A 186 -4.45 19.53 30.46
CA LYS A 186 -5.76 19.17 29.91
C LYS A 186 -5.63 18.70 28.46
N LYS A 187 -6.36 17.64 28.12
CA LYS A 187 -6.41 17.10 26.76
C LYS A 187 -7.20 18.01 25.83
N TYR A 188 -6.72 18.21 24.60
CA TYR A 188 -7.46 18.97 23.57
C TYR A 188 -8.63 18.17 22.95
N GLY A 189 -8.76 16.87 23.24
CA GLY A 189 -9.77 16.01 22.61
C GLY A 189 -9.36 15.49 21.22
N LEU A 190 -8.08 15.54 20.88
CA LEU A 190 -7.53 15.18 19.56
C LEU A 190 -7.24 13.68 19.39
N GLY A 191 -7.72 12.81 20.28
CA GLY A 191 -7.59 11.35 20.14
C GLY A 191 -6.25 10.74 20.57
N SER A 192 -5.69 11.18 21.71
CA SER A 192 -4.36 10.74 22.18
C SER A 192 -4.19 9.22 22.30
N SER A 193 -5.26 8.45 22.61
CA SER A 193 -5.20 6.99 22.69
C SER A 193 -4.94 6.31 21.34
N ALA A 194 -5.53 6.82 20.26
CA ALA A 194 -5.32 6.28 18.92
C ALA A 194 -3.92 6.65 18.41
N ALA A 195 -3.51 7.91 18.57
CA ALA A 195 -2.21 8.39 18.16
C ALA A 195 -1.06 7.64 18.86
N VAL A 196 -1.13 7.46 20.19
CA VAL A 196 -0.11 6.69 20.92
C VAL A 196 -0.06 5.22 20.50
N THR A 197 -1.22 4.61 20.22
CA THR A 197 -1.27 3.22 19.75
C THR A 197 -0.60 3.09 18.39
N VAL A 198 -0.94 3.94 17.42
CA VAL A 198 -0.34 3.90 16.07
C VAL A 198 1.15 4.18 16.12
N ALA A 199 1.59 5.19 16.88
CA ALA A 199 3.01 5.51 17.03
C ALA A 199 3.78 4.35 17.68
N ALA A 200 3.22 3.71 18.71
CA ALA A 200 3.84 2.56 19.36
C ALA A 200 3.93 1.35 18.43
N VAL A 201 2.83 0.97 17.75
CA VAL A 201 2.83 -0.13 16.79
C VAL A 201 3.88 0.13 15.71
N ARG A 202 3.92 1.34 15.16
CA ARG A 202 4.87 1.72 14.11
C ARG A 202 6.33 1.62 14.59
N ALA A 203 6.66 2.18 15.75
CA ALA A 203 8.02 2.14 16.29
C ALA A 203 8.46 0.71 16.62
N LEU A 204 7.55 -0.14 17.11
CA LEU A 204 7.84 -1.54 17.43
C LEU A 204 8.00 -2.39 16.15
N CYS A 205 7.19 -2.16 15.11
CA CYS A 205 7.40 -2.81 13.82
C CYS A 205 8.77 -2.44 13.24
N GLU A 206 9.17 -1.16 13.28
CA GLU A 206 10.50 -0.71 12.87
C GLU A 206 11.61 -1.37 13.72
N TRP A 207 11.43 -1.46 15.05
CA TRP A 207 12.36 -2.14 15.96
C TRP A 207 12.60 -3.61 15.59
N TYR A 208 11.54 -4.33 15.23
CA TYR A 208 11.62 -5.73 14.82
C TYR A 208 11.99 -5.93 13.35
N GLY A 209 12.21 -4.87 12.58
CA GLY A 209 12.48 -4.96 11.14
C GLY A 209 11.29 -5.44 10.31
N LEU A 210 10.07 -5.28 10.82
CA LEU A 210 8.83 -5.67 10.15
C LEU A 210 8.44 -4.60 9.11
N ALA A 211 8.60 -4.93 7.82
CA ALA A 211 8.13 -4.09 6.73
C ALA A 211 6.59 -4.14 6.65
N ILE A 212 5.92 -3.11 7.17
CA ILE A 212 4.46 -3.05 7.24
C ILE A 212 3.93 -1.83 6.46
N ALA A 213 2.97 -2.06 5.56
CA ALA A 213 2.30 -0.98 4.84
C ALA A 213 1.17 -0.37 5.69
N THR A 214 0.68 0.80 5.26
CA THR A 214 -0.30 1.61 6.02
C THR A 214 -1.60 0.85 6.36
N PRO A 215 -2.20 0.05 5.46
CA PRO A 215 -3.40 -0.73 5.77
C PRO A 215 -3.18 -1.77 6.88
N GLU A 216 -2.06 -2.48 6.86
CA GLU A 216 -1.68 -3.47 7.85
C GLU A 216 -1.37 -2.79 9.19
N LEU A 217 -0.62 -1.69 9.17
CA LEU A 217 -0.36 -0.88 10.37
C LEU A 217 -1.68 -0.45 11.04
N CYS A 218 -2.64 0.01 10.23
CA CYS A 218 -3.97 0.39 10.71
C CYS A 218 -4.71 -0.79 11.35
N LYS A 219 -4.70 -1.98 10.72
CA LYS A 219 -5.31 -3.19 11.29
C LYS A 219 -4.67 -3.57 12.63
N LEU A 220 -3.34 -3.65 12.72
CA LEU A 220 -2.64 -3.97 13.98
C LEU A 220 -3.00 -2.96 15.08
N ALA A 221 -3.00 -1.66 14.76
CA ALA A 221 -3.36 -0.62 15.71
C ALA A 221 -4.84 -0.69 16.12
N ILE A 222 -5.75 -1.12 15.23
CA ILE A 222 -7.16 -1.37 15.56
C ILE A 222 -7.28 -2.57 16.50
N ILE A 223 -6.57 -3.67 16.23
CA ILE A 223 -6.56 -4.85 17.12
C ILE A 223 -6.10 -4.42 18.51
N ALA A 224 -4.93 -3.78 18.64
CA ALA A 224 -4.41 -3.28 19.91
C ALA A 224 -5.41 -2.32 20.61
N SER A 225 -5.99 -1.37 19.87
CA SER A 225 -6.98 -0.46 20.44
C SER A 225 -8.23 -1.18 20.94
N SER A 226 -8.68 -2.22 20.23
CA SER A 226 -9.91 -2.96 20.55
C SER A 226 -9.78 -3.83 21.81
N LEU A 227 -8.57 -4.31 22.10
CA LEU A 227 -8.26 -5.09 23.31
C LEU A 227 -8.39 -4.23 24.58
N VAL A 228 -8.04 -2.94 24.50
CA VAL A 228 -8.20 -1.99 25.61
C VAL A 228 -9.63 -1.46 25.67
N LYS A 229 -10.18 -1.04 24.53
CA LYS A 229 -11.49 -0.40 24.45
C LYS A 229 -12.37 -1.06 23.40
N LYS A 230 -13.27 -1.93 23.87
CA LYS A 230 -14.19 -2.73 23.05
C LYS A 230 -15.28 -1.93 22.31
N SER A 231 -15.49 -0.65 22.65
CA SER A 231 -16.56 0.19 22.10
C SER A 231 -16.12 1.19 21.01
N GLY A 232 -14.83 1.22 20.65
CA GLY A 232 -14.31 2.13 19.61
C GLY A 232 -14.84 1.81 18.21
N SER A 233 -14.90 2.83 17.33
CA SER A 233 -15.20 2.63 15.90
C SER A 233 -13.95 2.33 15.07
N GLY A 234 -12.75 2.73 15.54
CA GLY A 234 -11.48 2.61 14.81
C GLY A 234 -11.19 3.78 13.84
N GLY A 235 -12.10 4.76 13.69
CA GLY A 235 -11.90 5.87 12.77
C GLY A 235 -10.79 6.84 13.18
N ASP A 236 -10.54 6.96 14.49
CA ASP A 236 -9.42 7.71 15.06
C ASP A 236 -8.07 7.03 14.78
N VAL A 237 -8.02 5.70 14.89
CA VAL A 237 -6.84 4.90 14.50
C VAL A 237 -6.58 5.02 13.00
N ALA A 238 -7.63 4.95 12.18
CA ALA A 238 -7.51 5.10 10.73
C ALA A 238 -6.95 6.47 10.34
N ALA A 239 -7.47 7.57 10.91
CA ALA A 239 -6.92 8.90 10.68
C ALA A 239 -5.47 9.03 11.14
N SER A 240 -5.13 8.49 12.32
CA SER A 240 -3.76 8.51 12.86
C SER A 240 -2.78 7.65 12.04
N SER A 241 -3.28 6.63 11.34
CA SER A 241 -2.47 5.75 10.48
C SER A 241 -2.26 6.34 9.10
N TYR A 242 -3.35 6.81 8.46
CA TYR A 242 -3.35 7.26 7.07
C TYR A 242 -3.05 8.75 6.92
N GLY A 243 -3.29 9.61 7.91
CA GLY A 243 -3.14 11.05 7.73
C GLY A 243 -4.15 11.65 6.74
N GLY A 244 -4.07 12.95 6.53
CA GLY A 244 -4.93 13.69 5.62
C GLY A 244 -6.40 13.66 6.06
N TRP A 245 -7.28 13.72 5.06
CA TRP A 245 -8.72 13.52 5.23
C TRP A 245 -9.06 12.07 4.91
N VAL A 246 -9.75 11.39 5.80
CA VAL A 246 -10.06 9.97 5.67
C VAL A 246 -11.56 9.76 5.70
N LEU A 247 -12.10 9.17 4.64
CA LEU A 247 -13.41 8.54 4.64
C LEU A 247 -13.26 7.12 5.18
N TYR A 248 -14.00 6.82 6.23
CA TYR A 248 -13.84 5.62 7.04
C TYR A 248 -15.18 4.91 7.24
N ARG A 249 -15.19 3.58 7.11
CA ARG A 249 -16.28 2.71 7.55
C ARG A 249 -15.76 1.70 8.56
N ALA A 250 -16.47 1.59 9.70
CA ALA A 250 -16.09 0.68 10.76
C ALA A 250 -16.24 -0.78 10.35
N TYR A 251 -15.28 -1.59 10.78
CA TYR A 251 -15.33 -3.04 10.71
C TYR A 251 -16.46 -3.62 11.57
N ASN A 252 -16.84 -4.87 11.31
CA ASN A 252 -17.74 -5.61 12.20
C ASN A 252 -17.01 -6.00 13.50
N ARG A 253 -17.45 -5.45 14.63
CA ARG A 253 -16.81 -5.63 15.94
C ARG A 253 -17.02 -7.03 16.52
N GLU A 254 -18.22 -7.59 16.35
CA GLU A 254 -18.54 -8.93 16.81
C GLU A 254 -17.69 -9.97 16.09
N TRP A 255 -17.46 -9.76 14.79
CA TRP A 255 -16.55 -10.56 13.98
C TRP A 255 -15.11 -10.44 14.46
N LEU A 256 -14.57 -9.22 14.60
CA LEU A 256 -13.18 -9.05 15.06
C LEU A 256 -12.97 -9.69 16.44
N LYS A 257 -13.96 -9.55 17.34
CA LYS A 257 -13.92 -10.19 18.65
C LYS A 257 -13.83 -11.72 18.53
N ALA A 258 -14.66 -12.33 17.69
CA ALA A 258 -14.63 -13.77 17.48
C ALA A 258 -13.28 -14.23 16.89
N GLU A 259 -12.71 -13.48 15.94
CA GLU A 259 -11.39 -13.81 15.37
C GLU A 259 -10.27 -13.71 16.42
N VAL A 260 -10.30 -12.69 17.28
CA VAL A 260 -9.35 -12.56 18.40
C VAL A 260 -9.50 -13.72 19.40
N GLU A 261 -10.74 -14.12 19.73
CA GLU A 261 -11.01 -15.27 20.59
C GLU A 261 -10.46 -16.59 19.97
N MET A 262 -10.53 -16.74 18.65
CA MET A 262 -9.94 -17.89 17.92
C MET A 262 -8.41 -17.88 17.93
N ILE A 263 -7.78 -16.70 17.88
CA ILE A 263 -6.32 -16.61 18.01
C ILE A 263 -5.91 -16.98 19.45
N GLU A 264 -6.67 -16.51 20.45
CA GLU A 264 -6.41 -16.84 21.86
C GLU A 264 -6.57 -18.33 22.16
N SER A 265 -7.55 -19.01 21.56
CA SER A 265 -7.72 -20.48 21.67
C SER A 265 -6.66 -21.27 20.89
N GLY A 266 -5.94 -20.60 19.97
CA GLY A 266 -4.93 -21.22 19.11
C GLY A 266 -5.49 -21.86 17.83
N ASP A 267 -6.77 -21.65 17.54
CA ASP A 267 -7.45 -22.15 16.32
C ASP A 267 -7.18 -21.27 15.09
N SER A 268 -6.60 -20.07 15.26
CA SER A 268 -6.13 -19.20 14.18
C SER A 268 -4.86 -18.43 14.61
N SER A 269 -4.35 -17.59 13.71
CA SER A 269 -3.14 -16.79 13.90
C SER A 269 -3.38 -15.31 13.60
N LEU A 270 -2.56 -14.44 14.19
CA LEU A 270 -2.60 -13.01 13.89
C LEU A 270 -2.24 -12.75 12.41
N CYS A 271 -1.28 -13.49 11.86
CA CYS A 271 -0.93 -13.47 10.44
C CYS A 271 -2.13 -13.77 9.52
N GLU A 272 -2.96 -14.77 9.84
CA GLU A 272 -4.17 -15.07 9.07
C GLU A 272 -5.20 -13.93 9.15
N LEU A 273 -5.48 -13.42 10.36
CA LEU A 273 -6.43 -12.32 10.56
C LEU A 273 -6.02 -11.05 9.78
N MET A 274 -4.72 -10.79 9.69
CA MET A 274 -4.17 -9.66 8.96
C MET A 274 -4.41 -9.75 7.45
N GLN A 275 -4.34 -10.95 6.87
CA GLN A 275 -4.57 -11.20 5.45
C GLN A 275 -6.06 -11.26 5.07
N ARG A 276 -6.96 -11.47 6.04
CA ARG A 276 -8.41 -11.51 5.78
C ARG A 276 -8.98 -10.15 5.38
N LYS A 277 -10.05 -10.19 4.57
CA LYS A 277 -10.90 -9.04 4.30
C LYS A 277 -11.85 -8.82 5.48
N TRP A 278 -11.70 -7.69 6.16
CA TRP A 278 -12.51 -7.37 7.33
C TRP A 278 -13.90 -6.91 6.90
N PRO A 279 -14.99 -7.55 7.37
CA PRO A 279 -16.34 -7.19 6.98
C PRO A 279 -16.64 -5.71 7.30
N ARG A 280 -17.14 -4.97 6.30
CA ARG A 280 -17.49 -3.53 6.36
C ARG A 280 -16.33 -2.55 6.56
N PHE A 281 -15.11 -3.03 6.70
CA PHE A 281 -13.95 -2.17 6.92
C PHE A 281 -13.54 -1.47 5.61
N GLU A 282 -13.63 -0.15 5.58
CA GLU A 282 -13.21 0.65 4.43
C GLU A 282 -12.45 1.89 4.91
N VAL A 283 -11.33 2.19 4.26
CA VAL A 283 -10.55 3.40 4.52
C VAL A 283 -10.13 3.99 3.18
N LYS A 284 -10.55 5.22 2.89
CA LYS A 284 -10.19 5.97 1.68
C LYS A 284 -9.65 7.34 2.09
N ARG A 285 -8.45 7.71 1.62
CA ARG A 285 -7.95 9.08 1.73
C ARG A 285 -8.70 9.96 0.70
N LEU A 286 -9.32 11.04 1.17
CA LEU A 286 -10.00 12.03 0.32
C LEU A 286 -8.98 13.03 -0.24
N LYS A 287 -9.08 13.32 -1.53
CA LYS A 287 -8.23 14.31 -2.21
C LYS A 287 -8.79 15.72 -2.04
N VAL A 288 -8.50 16.35 -0.91
CA VAL A 288 -8.98 17.71 -0.62
C VAL A 288 -7.95 18.71 -1.12
N GLY A 289 -8.37 19.62 -2.01
CA GLY A 289 -7.48 20.63 -2.57
C GLY A 289 -6.98 21.65 -1.53
N ALA A 290 -5.80 22.24 -1.78
CA ALA A 290 -5.19 23.28 -0.93
C ALA A 290 -6.03 24.58 -0.83
N SER A 291 -7.12 24.67 -1.57
CA SER A 291 -8.09 25.78 -1.54
C SER A 291 -8.96 25.79 -0.28
N LEU A 292 -8.95 24.74 0.54
CA LEU A 292 -9.70 24.65 1.80
C LEU A 292 -8.76 24.54 2.99
N ARG A 293 -9.10 25.21 4.09
CA ARG A 293 -8.34 25.18 5.34
C ARG A 293 -9.25 24.99 6.55
N LEU A 294 -8.77 24.21 7.51
CA LEU A 294 -9.47 23.89 8.74
C LEU A 294 -9.17 24.93 9.83
N LEU A 295 -10.22 25.37 10.54
CA LEU A 295 -10.18 26.17 11.75
C LEU A 295 -10.72 25.33 12.91
N VAL A 296 -10.09 25.42 14.07
CA VAL A 296 -10.46 24.61 15.25
C VAL A 296 -10.49 25.50 16.48
N GLY A 297 -11.61 25.48 17.20
CA GLY A 297 -11.77 26.16 18.48
C GLY A 297 -11.94 25.14 19.61
N TRP A 298 -11.21 25.32 20.71
CA TRP A 298 -11.24 24.46 21.89
C TRP A 298 -11.93 25.18 23.05
N THR A 299 -12.86 24.52 23.74
CA THR A 299 -13.68 25.20 24.76
C THR A 299 -13.09 25.15 26.18
N GLY A 300 -12.00 24.39 26.37
CA GLY A 300 -11.30 24.23 27.66
C GLY A 300 -11.84 23.11 28.56
N SER A 301 -12.88 22.39 28.11
CA SER A 301 -13.58 21.34 28.86
C SER A 301 -13.46 19.99 28.15
N PRO A 302 -12.53 19.10 28.56
CA PRO A 302 -12.40 17.79 27.95
C PRO A 302 -13.70 16.97 28.06
N ALA A 303 -14.06 16.26 26.99
CA ALA A 303 -15.19 15.35 26.93
C ALA A 303 -14.76 13.95 26.49
N SER A 304 -15.44 12.93 27.03
CA SER A 304 -15.19 11.53 26.67
C SER A 304 -16.16 11.09 25.57
N SER A 305 -15.68 11.05 24.32
CA SER A 305 -16.51 10.57 23.21
C SER A 305 -17.02 9.13 23.42
N ALA A 306 -16.32 8.32 24.22
CA ALA A 306 -16.74 6.96 24.57
C ALA A 306 -18.02 6.92 25.40
N GLU A 307 -18.08 7.79 26.41
CA GLU A 307 -19.17 7.85 27.37
C GLU A 307 -20.42 8.41 26.72
N LEU A 308 -20.28 9.44 25.88
CA LEU A 308 -21.37 10.05 25.13
C LEU A 308 -21.97 9.10 24.07
N VAL A 309 -21.14 8.32 23.37
CA VAL A 309 -21.64 7.29 22.46
C VAL A 309 -22.28 6.14 23.24
N GLY A 310 -21.70 5.79 24.39
CA GLY A 310 -22.24 4.80 25.31
C GLY A 310 -23.62 5.18 25.85
N SER A 311 -23.83 6.44 26.26
CA SER A 311 -25.11 6.92 26.78
C SER A 311 -26.22 6.88 25.72
N VAL A 312 -25.91 7.32 24.50
CA VAL A 312 -26.83 7.23 23.35
C VAL A 312 -27.23 5.77 23.08
N LYS A 313 -26.27 4.83 23.08
CA LYS A 313 -26.56 3.41 22.86
C LYS A 313 -27.24 2.72 24.04
N ALA A 314 -26.97 3.17 25.27
CA ALA A 314 -27.65 2.66 26.46
C ALA A 314 -29.13 3.04 26.43
N GLY A 315 -29.47 4.26 25.98
CA GLY A 315 -30.86 4.66 25.72
C GLY A 315 -31.57 3.77 24.69
N VAL A 316 -30.86 3.33 23.64
CA VAL A 316 -31.38 2.34 22.65
C VAL A 316 -31.64 0.97 23.28
N LYS A 317 -30.82 0.53 24.26
CA LYS A 317 -30.86 -0.85 24.81
C LYS A 317 -31.69 -1.00 26.09
N SER A 318 -31.72 0.00 26.99
CA SER A 318 -32.41 -0.12 28.28
C SER A 318 -33.94 -0.16 28.15
N GLU A 319 -34.50 0.36 27.06
CA GLU A 319 -35.95 0.35 26.82
C GLU A 319 -36.43 -0.89 26.06
N ALA A 320 -35.52 -1.67 25.46
CA ALA A 320 -35.84 -2.91 24.77
C ALA A 320 -35.91 -4.15 25.70
N SER A 321 -35.37 -4.07 26.93
CA SER A 321 -35.27 -5.23 27.85
C SER A 321 -35.98 -5.05 29.21
N GLY A 322 -37.01 -4.21 29.31
CA GLY A 322 -37.74 -3.99 30.57
C GLY A 322 -38.49 -5.23 31.08
N THR A 323 -37.85 -5.99 31.97
CA THR A 323 -38.52 -6.95 32.87
C THR A 323 -39.18 -6.17 34.01
N LEU A 324 -40.34 -5.56 33.76
CA LEU A 324 -41.32 -5.17 34.80
C LEU A 324 -42.65 -4.87 34.09
N SER A 325 -43.67 -5.66 34.43
CA SER A 325 -45.00 -5.63 33.83
C SER A 325 -45.81 -4.42 34.28
N VAL A 326 -45.93 -3.36 33.46
CA VAL A 326 -47.13 -2.49 33.40
C VAL A 326 -47.26 -1.88 31.98
N ASN A 327 -48.31 -2.26 31.24
CA ASN A 327 -48.88 -1.63 30.03
C ASN A 327 -48.11 -1.70 28.68
N ASN A 328 -48.85 -2.08 27.61
CA ASN A 328 -48.45 -2.16 26.19
C ASN A 328 -47.91 -0.85 25.54
N ILE A 329 -47.67 0.20 26.31
CA ILE A 329 -47.28 1.51 25.84
C ILE A 329 -45.76 1.54 25.55
N ASP A 330 -44.92 0.97 26.42
CA ASP A 330 -43.45 1.05 26.33
C ASP A 330 -42.85 0.35 25.10
N LYS A 331 -43.47 -0.73 24.62
CA LYS A 331 -42.97 -1.48 23.44
C LYS A 331 -43.05 -0.66 22.15
N THR A 332 -44.10 0.16 22.03
CA THR A 332 -44.32 1.02 20.85
C THR A 332 -43.32 2.19 20.84
N TYR A 333 -42.93 2.70 22.01
CA TYR A 333 -41.93 3.75 22.15
C TYR A 333 -40.52 3.26 21.83
N ALA A 334 -40.10 2.09 22.33
CA ALA A 334 -38.79 1.50 22.03
C ALA A 334 -38.62 1.18 20.52
N GLU A 335 -39.67 0.66 19.86
CA GLU A 335 -39.69 0.43 18.41
C GLU A 335 -39.61 1.75 17.61
N THR A 336 -40.31 2.80 18.07
CA THR A 336 -40.25 4.13 17.47
C THR A 336 -38.87 4.77 17.63
N TYR A 337 -38.24 4.59 18.78
CA TYR A 337 -36.89 5.08 19.06
C TYR A 337 -35.83 4.40 18.19
N ALA A 338 -35.87 3.07 18.10
CA ALA A 338 -34.97 2.29 17.24
C ALA A 338 -35.11 2.71 15.77
N LYS A 339 -36.34 2.93 15.30
CA LYS A 339 -36.61 3.45 13.95
C LYS A 339 -36.03 4.85 13.75
N THR A 340 -36.17 5.73 14.73
CA THR A 340 -35.65 7.10 14.67
C THR A 340 -34.11 7.14 14.68
N TYR A 341 -33.46 6.25 15.42
CA TYR A 341 -32.00 6.12 15.42
C TYR A 341 -31.48 5.51 14.11
N GLU A 342 -32.17 4.53 13.55
CA GLU A 342 -31.82 3.99 12.23
C GLU A 342 -31.98 5.06 11.14
N ASP A 343 -33.06 5.85 11.20
CA ASP A 343 -33.25 7.01 10.32
C ASP A 343 -32.09 8.01 10.47
N PHE A 344 -31.65 8.32 11.70
CA PHE A 344 -30.45 9.13 11.93
C PHE A 344 -29.22 8.53 11.24
N CYS A 345 -28.96 7.23 11.40
CA CYS A 345 -27.82 6.55 10.78
C CYS A 345 -27.84 6.66 9.24
N VAL A 346 -29.01 6.45 8.63
CA VAL A 346 -29.20 6.55 7.17
C VAL A 346 -29.01 7.99 6.68
N GLN A 347 -29.57 8.97 7.38
CA GLN A 347 -29.43 10.39 7.00
C GLN A 347 -27.99 10.89 7.21
N SER A 348 -27.33 10.42 8.27
CA SER A 348 -25.93 10.72 8.56
C SER A 348 -25.01 10.19 7.46
N GLU A 349 -25.20 8.96 6.98
CA GLU A 349 -24.45 8.37 5.86
C GLU A 349 -24.60 9.23 4.57
N LYS A 350 -25.82 9.63 4.22
CA LYS A 350 -26.08 10.50 3.06
C LYS A 350 -25.38 11.84 3.21
N CYS A 351 -25.44 12.42 4.39
CA CYS A 351 -24.80 13.69 4.72
C CYS A 351 -23.26 13.58 4.62
N VAL A 352 -22.68 12.49 5.14
CA VAL A 352 -21.25 12.19 5.04
C VAL A 352 -20.81 12.08 3.58
N GLN A 353 -21.54 11.35 2.74
CA GLN A 353 -21.19 11.23 1.32
C GLN A 353 -21.24 12.58 0.60
N LYS A 354 -22.25 13.41 0.91
CA LYS A 354 -22.36 14.76 0.38
C LYS A 354 -21.17 15.63 0.79
N ILE A 355 -20.78 15.60 2.07
CA ILE A 355 -19.62 16.36 2.56
C ILE A 355 -18.32 15.84 1.92
N ALA A 356 -18.13 14.52 1.79
CA ALA A 356 -16.96 13.94 1.15
C ALA A 356 -16.80 14.42 -0.31
N ASN A 357 -17.87 14.34 -1.09
CA ASN A 357 -17.87 14.82 -2.48
C ASN A 357 -17.60 16.33 -2.57
N ALA A 358 -18.15 17.11 -1.65
CA ALA A 358 -17.95 18.56 -1.60
C ALA A 358 -16.50 18.93 -1.23
N LEU A 359 -15.86 18.17 -0.33
CA LEU A 359 -14.45 18.33 0.02
C LEU A 359 -13.52 18.01 -1.18
N GLU A 360 -13.77 16.90 -1.89
CA GLU A 360 -12.94 16.52 -3.05
C GLU A 360 -13.07 17.51 -4.23
N ASN A 361 -14.26 18.05 -4.44
CA ASN A 361 -14.52 19.00 -5.54
C ASN A 361 -14.29 20.48 -5.16
N GLY A 362 -13.98 20.79 -3.90
CA GLY A 362 -13.88 22.17 -3.42
C GLY A 362 -15.21 22.95 -3.46
N ASP A 363 -16.36 22.27 -3.42
CA ASP A 363 -17.68 22.91 -3.48
C ASP A 363 -18.08 23.47 -2.11
N PHE A 364 -17.76 24.74 -1.90
CA PHE A 364 -18.00 25.43 -0.63
C PHE A 364 -19.50 25.56 -0.26
N ASN A 365 -20.40 25.67 -1.24
CA ASN A 365 -21.84 25.80 -0.97
C ASN A 365 -22.43 24.44 -0.54
N ALA A 366 -21.99 23.36 -1.18
CA ALA A 366 -22.32 22.02 -0.75
C ALA A 366 -21.76 21.72 0.66
N LEU A 367 -20.57 22.21 1.01
CA LEU A 367 -20.03 22.12 2.37
C LEU A 367 -20.88 22.86 3.39
N LEU A 368 -21.27 24.11 3.11
CA LEU A 368 -22.15 24.91 3.99
C LEU A 368 -23.44 24.15 4.31
N SER A 369 -24.15 23.71 3.27
CA SER A 369 -25.39 22.97 3.44
C SER A 369 -25.20 21.59 4.09
N GLY A 370 -24.09 20.90 3.80
CA GLY A 370 -23.74 19.63 4.40
C GLY A 370 -23.46 19.73 5.91
N PHE A 371 -22.66 20.71 6.33
CA PHE A 371 -22.36 20.96 7.74
C PHE A 371 -23.61 21.37 8.52
N ALA A 372 -24.45 22.23 7.95
CA ALA A 372 -25.73 22.62 8.55
C ALA A 372 -26.66 21.41 8.75
N GLN A 373 -26.78 20.54 7.73
CA GLN A 373 -27.54 19.30 7.83
C GLN A 373 -26.96 18.37 8.90
N ASN A 374 -25.64 18.22 8.95
CA ASN A 374 -24.98 17.36 9.93
C ASN A 374 -25.21 17.85 11.37
N ARG A 375 -25.08 19.16 11.60
CA ARG A 375 -25.38 19.77 12.91
C ARG A 375 -26.83 19.56 13.32
N ALA A 376 -27.79 19.72 12.39
CA ALA A 376 -29.20 19.48 12.67
C ALA A 376 -29.46 18.01 13.06
N LEU A 377 -28.85 17.05 12.36
CA LEU A 377 -28.94 15.63 12.72
C LEU A 377 -28.40 15.35 14.12
N LEU A 378 -27.27 15.98 14.50
CA LEU A 378 -26.69 15.83 15.83
C LEU A 378 -27.53 16.48 16.93
N LYS A 379 -28.14 17.65 16.67
CA LYS A 379 -29.08 18.28 17.62
C LYS A 379 -30.29 17.40 17.86
N ASN A 380 -30.92 16.90 16.79
CA ASN A 380 -32.06 15.99 16.89
C ASN A 380 -31.68 14.72 17.66
N LEU A 381 -30.50 14.14 17.40
CA LEU A 381 -30.02 12.99 18.16
C LEU A 381 -29.85 13.32 19.65
N GLY A 382 -29.27 14.49 19.97
CA GLY A 382 -29.10 14.95 21.35
C GLY A 382 -30.44 15.11 22.08
N GLU A 383 -31.44 15.68 21.41
CA GLU A 383 -32.82 15.83 21.93
C GLU A 383 -33.48 14.48 22.19
N ILE A 384 -33.39 13.55 21.22
CA ILE A 384 -33.98 12.22 21.33
C ILE A 384 -33.31 11.40 22.44
N THR A 385 -31.99 11.55 22.62
CA THR A 385 -31.20 10.73 23.56
C THR A 385 -31.02 11.38 24.94
N GLY A 386 -31.48 12.62 25.12
CA GLY A 386 -31.16 13.42 26.32
C GLY A 386 -29.66 13.69 26.51
N THR A 387 -28.85 13.49 25.47
CA THR A 387 -27.39 13.67 25.54
C THR A 387 -27.02 15.10 25.11
N LEU A 388 -26.30 15.82 25.98
CA LEU A 388 -25.81 17.16 25.67
C LEU A 388 -24.63 17.09 24.68
N ILE A 389 -24.94 17.05 23.39
CA ILE A 389 -23.94 17.02 22.31
C ILE A 389 -23.35 18.41 22.06
N GLU A 390 -24.19 19.43 21.90
CA GLU A 390 -23.76 20.82 21.65
C GLU A 390 -23.92 21.65 22.93
N THR A 391 -22.82 21.96 23.59
CA THR A 391 -22.80 22.82 24.79
C THR A 391 -23.00 24.29 24.43
N PRO A 392 -23.40 25.18 25.36
CA PRO A 392 -23.55 26.61 25.06
C PRO A 392 -22.32 27.26 24.44
N LYS A 393 -21.11 26.88 24.88
CA LYS A 393 -19.85 27.35 24.27
C LYS A 393 -19.67 26.86 22.83
N LEU A 394 -20.01 25.60 22.55
CA LEU A 394 -19.95 25.05 21.20
C LEU A 394 -20.99 25.70 20.28
N THR A 395 -22.21 25.97 20.80
CA THR A 395 -23.21 26.76 20.07
C THR A 395 -22.64 28.11 19.67
N GLN A 396 -22.06 28.84 20.61
CA GLN A 396 -21.46 30.15 20.35
C GLN A 396 -20.31 30.09 19.34
N LEU A 397 -19.44 29.08 19.43
CA LEU A 397 -18.35 28.83 18.48
C LEU A 397 -18.90 28.75 17.04
N ILE A 398 -19.93 27.92 16.86
CA ILE A 398 -20.55 27.63 15.56
C ILE A 398 -21.32 28.85 15.04
N GLU A 399 -22.07 29.56 15.88
CA GLU A 399 -22.80 30.76 15.45
C GLU A 399 -21.87 31.89 14.98
N VAL A 400 -20.72 32.08 15.65
CA VAL A 400 -19.69 33.03 15.21
C VAL A 400 -19.16 32.65 13.83
N ALA A 401 -18.83 31.37 13.62
CA ALA A 401 -18.32 30.89 12.34
C ALA A 401 -19.38 30.96 11.21
N ASN A 402 -20.63 30.60 11.49
CA ASN A 402 -21.73 30.71 10.53
C ASN A 402 -22.04 32.15 10.16
N SER A 403 -21.96 33.10 11.12
CA SER A 403 -22.14 34.52 10.86
C SER A 403 -21.06 35.09 9.93
N ALA A 404 -19.86 34.48 9.94
CA ALA A 404 -18.78 34.75 9.00
C ALA A 404 -18.88 33.95 7.68
N GLY A 405 -19.97 33.20 7.47
CA GLY A 405 -20.22 32.43 6.25
C GLY A 405 -19.42 31.14 6.14
N LEU A 406 -18.93 30.57 7.26
CA LEU A 406 -18.13 29.33 7.24
C LEU A 406 -18.96 28.09 7.60
N PRO A 407 -18.85 26.97 6.85
CA PRO A 407 -19.33 25.67 7.29
C PRO A 407 -18.71 25.31 8.64
N SER A 408 -19.54 25.09 9.67
CA SER A 408 -19.04 24.82 11.02
C SER A 408 -19.95 23.87 11.82
N LYS A 409 -19.34 23.12 12.74
CA LYS A 409 -20.02 22.21 13.67
C LYS A 409 -19.12 21.82 14.85
N THR A 410 -19.66 21.06 15.80
CA THR A 410 -18.88 20.38 16.84
C THR A 410 -17.92 19.35 16.23
N SER A 411 -16.81 18.97 16.86
CA SER A 411 -16.02 17.80 16.41
C SER A 411 -16.22 16.65 17.40
N GLY A 412 -16.34 15.43 16.87
CA GLY A 412 -16.51 14.23 17.70
C GLY A 412 -17.94 14.08 18.22
N ALA A 413 -18.09 13.33 19.31
CA ALA A 413 -19.38 13.11 19.95
C ALA A 413 -19.92 14.37 20.69
N GLY A 414 -19.16 15.47 20.76
CA GLY A 414 -19.58 16.70 21.44
C GLY A 414 -19.30 16.71 22.94
N GLY A 415 -20.08 17.46 23.72
CA GLY A 415 -20.00 17.53 25.19
C GLY A 415 -18.95 18.45 25.80
N GLY A 416 -18.06 19.07 25.01
CA GLY A 416 -17.13 20.09 25.52
C GLY A 416 -15.80 20.24 24.79
N ASP A 417 -15.40 19.34 23.89
CA ASP A 417 -14.05 19.36 23.32
C ASP A 417 -13.80 20.52 22.34
N CYS A 418 -13.96 20.26 21.04
CA CYS A 418 -13.60 21.16 19.96
C CYS A 418 -14.82 21.43 19.06
N GLY A 419 -14.87 22.63 18.48
CA GLY A 419 -15.63 22.93 17.28
C GLY A 419 -14.71 23.13 16.10
N ILE A 420 -15.22 22.89 14.89
CA ILE A 420 -14.50 23.01 13.63
C ILE A 420 -15.24 23.95 12.68
N ALA A 421 -14.46 24.65 11.84
CA ALA A 421 -14.96 25.41 10.71
C ALA A 421 -14.05 25.24 9.49
N ILE A 422 -14.61 25.33 8.28
CA ILE A 422 -13.86 25.26 7.02
C ILE A 422 -13.86 26.63 6.35
N ALA A 423 -12.69 27.14 6.00
CA ALA A 423 -12.53 28.40 5.28
C ALA A 423 -11.85 28.17 3.94
N ARG A 424 -12.11 29.04 2.96
CA ARG A 424 -11.34 29.08 1.71
C ARG A 424 -9.95 29.63 2.01
N ALA A 425 -8.92 29.06 1.38
CA ALA A 425 -7.53 29.46 1.59
C ALA A 425 -7.28 30.93 1.25
N GLN A 426 -7.93 31.44 0.20
CA GLN A 426 -7.84 32.84 -0.24
C GLN A 426 -8.38 33.85 0.79
N ASP A 427 -9.38 33.46 1.58
CA ASP A 427 -10.07 34.32 2.55
C ASP A 427 -9.63 34.02 3.99
N PHE A 428 -8.71 33.06 4.16
CA PHE A 428 -8.42 32.45 5.46
C PHE A 428 -7.90 33.45 6.48
N ASP A 429 -6.90 34.26 6.14
CA ASP A 429 -6.26 35.13 7.14
C ASP A 429 -7.22 36.25 7.60
N ALA A 430 -8.03 36.78 6.71
CA ALA A 430 -9.02 37.81 7.03
C ALA A 430 -10.14 37.25 7.94
N VAL A 431 -10.69 36.09 7.60
CA VAL A 431 -11.80 35.48 8.35
C VAL A 431 -11.30 34.86 9.67
N ALA A 432 -10.12 34.23 9.66
CA ALA A 432 -9.57 33.59 10.84
C ALA A 432 -9.26 34.60 11.96
N ASN A 433 -8.74 35.79 11.63
CA ASN A 433 -8.47 36.82 12.64
C ASN A 433 -9.76 37.31 13.31
N LEU A 434 -10.80 37.59 12.51
CA LEU A 434 -12.11 38.00 13.03
C LEU A 434 -12.72 36.94 13.97
N ILE A 435 -12.71 35.68 13.53
CA ILE A 435 -13.28 34.56 14.32
C ILE A 435 -12.47 34.32 15.60
N LYS A 436 -11.13 34.39 15.53
CA LYS A 436 -10.25 34.21 16.69
C LYS A 436 -10.55 35.21 17.79
N ASP A 437 -10.72 36.48 17.45
CA ASP A 437 -11.02 37.53 18.42
C ASP A 437 -12.37 37.29 19.12
N GLU A 438 -13.41 36.91 18.36
CA GLU A 438 -14.74 36.61 18.89
C GLU A 438 -14.77 35.32 19.74
N TRP A 439 -14.06 34.28 19.32
CA TRP A 439 -13.89 33.06 20.11
C TRP A 439 -13.15 33.35 21.43
N GLN A 440 -12.09 34.17 21.38
CA GLN A 440 -11.32 34.51 22.58
C GLN A 440 -12.16 35.31 23.59
N LYS A 441 -13.00 36.27 23.14
CA LYS A 441 -13.97 36.97 24.01
C LYS A 441 -14.95 36.02 24.70
N SER A 442 -15.21 34.88 24.08
CA SER A 442 -16.13 33.84 24.55
C SER A 442 -15.44 32.75 25.37
N GLY A 443 -14.14 32.89 25.67
CA GLY A 443 -13.35 31.90 26.40
C GLY A 443 -13.18 30.59 25.62
N ILE A 444 -13.06 30.69 24.29
CA ILE A 444 -12.74 29.60 23.35
C ILE A 444 -11.36 29.89 22.76
N GLU A 445 -10.46 28.92 22.84
CA GLU A 445 -9.11 29.04 22.31
C GLU A 445 -9.05 28.55 20.87
N ALA A 446 -8.56 29.39 19.95
CA ALA A 446 -8.32 28.96 18.58
C ALA A 446 -7.02 28.17 18.47
N LEU A 447 -7.11 26.88 18.17
CA LEU A 447 -5.94 26.03 18.00
C LEU A 447 -5.36 26.22 16.60
N ASN A 448 -4.05 26.50 16.51
CA ASN A 448 -3.33 26.59 15.24
C ASN A 448 -3.04 25.18 14.70
N LEU A 449 -4.08 24.52 14.19
CA LEU A 449 -4.03 23.19 13.61
C LEU A 449 -4.11 23.25 12.09
N LYS A 450 -3.36 22.36 11.44
CA LYS A 450 -3.43 22.06 10.01
C LYS A 450 -3.73 20.58 9.87
N VAL A 451 -4.27 20.19 8.73
CA VAL A 451 -4.41 18.79 8.39
C VAL A 451 -3.01 18.20 8.25
N ALA A 452 -2.72 17.13 9.00
CA ALA A 452 -1.45 16.43 8.93
C ALA A 452 -1.46 15.50 7.73
N GLU A 453 -0.74 15.85 6.68
CA GLU A 453 -0.48 14.94 5.59
C GLU A 453 0.74 14.09 5.95
N PHE A 454 0.60 12.76 5.88
CA PHE A 454 1.78 11.92 5.82
C PHE A 454 2.31 11.99 4.40
N ASP A 455 3.58 12.32 4.30
CA ASP A 455 4.31 12.38 3.05
C ASP A 455 4.13 11.04 2.31
N GLU A 456 3.62 11.11 1.07
CA GLU A 456 3.62 9.97 0.14
C GLU A 456 5.03 9.39 -0.06
N ASN A 457 6.07 10.11 0.43
CA ASN A 457 7.44 9.65 0.46
C ASN A 457 7.66 8.31 1.20
N ARG A 458 6.88 7.91 2.21
CA ARG A 458 7.05 6.58 2.86
C ARG A 458 6.51 5.42 2.00
N ASP A 459 5.37 5.58 1.34
CA ASP A 459 4.91 4.61 0.33
C ASP A 459 5.83 4.62 -0.89
N SER A 460 6.39 5.79 -1.25
CA SER A 460 7.42 5.86 -2.29
C SER A 460 8.70 5.15 -1.89
N SER A 461 9.15 5.22 -0.62
CA SER A 461 10.34 4.49 -0.17
C SER A 461 10.12 2.98 -0.17
N LEU A 462 8.91 2.50 0.11
CA LEU A 462 8.57 1.08 0.00
C LEU A 462 8.48 0.63 -1.47
N ILE A 463 7.93 1.45 -2.36
CA ILE A 463 7.90 1.18 -3.80
C ILE A 463 9.32 1.20 -4.38
N GLU A 464 10.16 2.16 -3.99
CA GLU A 464 11.57 2.28 -4.38
C GLU A 464 12.36 1.07 -3.88
N GLN A 465 12.22 0.70 -2.60
CA GLN A 465 12.86 -0.47 -2.02
C GLN A 465 12.44 -1.75 -2.73
N ARG A 466 11.14 -1.92 -3.04
CA ARG A 466 10.66 -3.03 -3.86
C ARG A 466 11.33 -3.07 -5.23
N LYS A 467 11.47 -1.92 -5.90
CA LYS A 467 12.12 -1.86 -7.22
C LYS A 467 13.59 -2.27 -7.13
N ASP A 468 14.27 -1.87 -6.07
CA ASP A 468 15.65 -2.25 -5.82
C ASP A 468 15.78 -3.75 -5.47
N ASP A 469 14.85 -4.29 -4.67
CA ASP A 469 14.76 -5.73 -4.37
C ASP A 469 14.55 -6.56 -5.65
N HIS A 470 13.69 -6.11 -6.57
CA HIS A 470 13.46 -6.82 -7.84
C HIS A 470 14.74 -6.87 -8.68
N ILE A 471 15.50 -5.76 -8.75
CA ILE A 471 16.77 -5.73 -9.47
C ILE A 471 17.75 -6.73 -8.82
N LYS A 472 17.90 -6.67 -7.49
CA LYS A 472 18.81 -7.53 -6.74
C LYS A 472 18.46 -9.01 -6.92
N LEU A 473 17.21 -9.39 -6.67
CA LEU A 473 16.75 -10.78 -6.74
C LEU A 473 16.79 -11.31 -8.18
N ALA A 474 16.50 -10.48 -9.18
CA ALA A 474 16.67 -10.87 -10.59
C ALA A 474 18.14 -11.14 -10.95
N CYS A 475 19.08 -10.39 -10.38
CA CYS A 475 20.52 -10.64 -10.57
C CYS A 475 20.96 -11.92 -9.84
N GLU A 476 20.42 -12.21 -8.65
CA GLU A 476 20.70 -13.45 -7.90
C GLU A 476 20.14 -14.70 -8.60
N GLN A 477 19.01 -14.59 -9.29
CA GLN A 477 18.44 -15.67 -10.11
C GLN A 477 19.22 -15.94 -11.41
N TYR A 478 20.10 -15.03 -11.83
CA TYR A 478 20.76 -15.12 -13.12
C TYR A 478 21.57 -16.43 -13.25
N LYS A 479 21.35 -17.11 -14.37
CA LYS A 479 22.10 -18.28 -14.80
C LYS A 479 22.52 -18.07 -16.25
N SER A 480 23.76 -18.46 -16.55
CA SER A 480 24.33 -18.41 -17.91
C SER A 480 23.58 -19.32 -18.89
N HIS A 481 22.95 -20.38 -18.39
CA HIS A 481 22.02 -21.21 -19.13
C HIS A 481 20.60 -21.02 -18.60
N ALA A 482 19.66 -20.75 -19.50
CA ALA A 482 18.25 -20.50 -19.21
C ALA A 482 17.39 -21.68 -19.65
N ASP A 483 16.32 -21.96 -18.90
CA ASP A 483 15.41 -23.09 -19.15
C ASP A 483 14.18 -22.63 -19.95
N ALA A 484 14.44 -22.08 -21.15
CA ALA A 484 13.42 -21.47 -22.02
C ALA A 484 13.03 -22.35 -23.21
N GLY A 485 13.53 -23.58 -23.27
CA GLY A 485 13.24 -24.55 -24.34
C GLY A 485 14.07 -24.38 -25.61
N PHE A 486 14.96 -23.37 -25.69
CA PHE A 486 15.75 -23.11 -26.89
C PHE A 486 16.73 -24.24 -27.23
N GLU A 487 17.21 -24.96 -26.23
CA GLU A 487 18.06 -26.14 -26.36
C GLU A 487 17.38 -27.29 -27.11
N GLN A 488 16.05 -27.34 -27.08
CA GLN A 488 15.25 -28.36 -27.76
C GLN A 488 15.07 -28.06 -29.26
N VAL A 489 15.40 -26.83 -29.69
CA VAL A 489 15.30 -26.37 -31.08
C VAL A 489 16.68 -26.40 -31.73
N ARG A 490 16.88 -27.29 -32.69
CA ARG A 490 18.17 -27.45 -33.38
C ARG A 490 18.01 -27.18 -34.87
N PHE A 491 18.84 -26.28 -35.41
CA PHE A 491 18.92 -26.12 -36.86
C PHE A 491 19.57 -27.34 -37.51
N ILE A 492 19.02 -27.77 -38.64
CA ILE A 492 19.70 -28.71 -39.54
C ILE A 492 20.81 -27.91 -40.25
N PRO A 493 22.09 -28.32 -40.13
CA PRO A 493 23.19 -27.58 -40.75
C PRO A 493 23.04 -27.51 -42.28
N ASN A 494 23.31 -26.34 -42.86
CA ASN A 494 23.45 -26.18 -44.30
C ASN A 494 24.95 -26.24 -44.66
N ALA A 495 25.40 -27.39 -45.16
CA ALA A 495 26.82 -27.58 -45.51
C ALA A 495 27.27 -26.76 -46.73
N LEU A 496 26.33 -26.25 -47.53
CA LEU A 496 26.59 -25.48 -48.75
C LEU A 496 25.74 -24.20 -48.76
N PRO A 497 26.05 -23.18 -47.93
CA PRO A 497 25.14 -22.04 -47.74
C PRO A 497 24.92 -21.14 -48.95
N GLN A 498 25.87 -21.14 -49.90
CA GLN A 498 25.79 -20.37 -51.16
C GLN A 498 25.43 -18.87 -51.01
N LEU A 499 25.79 -18.26 -49.87
CA LEU A 499 25.45 -16.88 -49.51
C LEU A 499 26.68 -16.18 -48.91
N ALA A 500 26.99 -14.97 -49.38
CA ALA A 500 28.04 -14.16 -48.76
C ALA A 500 27.50 -13.48 -47.51
N LEU A 501 28.34 -13.34 -46.47
CA LEU A 501 27.94 -12.69 -45.22
C LEU A 501 27.50 -11.22 -45.41
N SER A 502 28.08 -10.54 -46.42
CA SER A 502 27.70 -9.18 -46.81
C SER A 502 26.25 -9.06 -47.27
N ASP A 503 25.68 -10.16 -47.77
CA ASP A 503 24.36 -10.18 -48.42
C ASP A 503 23.24 -10.51 -47.41
N VAL A 504 23.59 -10.82 -46.16
CA VAL A 504 22.63 -11.06 -45.08
C VAL A 504 22.10 -9.73 -44.54
N ASP A 505 20.81 -9.52 -44.71
CA ASP A 505 20.03 -8.41 -44.14
C ASP A 505 19.23 -8.88 -42.91
N THR A 506 19.58 -8.36 -41.74
CA THR A 506 18.88 -8.66 -40.48
C THR A 506 17.75 -7.67 -40.18
N SER A 507 17.54 -6.65 -41.01
CA SER A 507 16.55 -5.63 -40.70
C SER A 507 15.13 -6.19 -40.71
N VAL A 508 14.29 -5.67 -39.81
CA VAL A 508 12.88 -6.05 -39.67
C VAL A 508 11.99 -4.82 -39.61
N ARG A 509 10.72 -5.01 -39.97
CA ARG A 509 9.67 -4.00 -39.82
C ARG A 509 8.75 -4.38 -38.68
N VAL A 510 8.55 -3.44 -37.76
CA VAL A 510 7.67 -3.62 -36.59
C VAL A 510 6.56 -2.58 -36.61
N PHE A 511 5.40 -2.96 -36.04
CA PHE A 511 4.16 -2.21 -36.06
C PHE A 511 3.71 -1.86 -37.48
N GLY A 512 3.68 -2.88 -38.34
CA GLY A 512 3.48 -2.74 -39.78
C GLY A 512 4.69 -2.07 -40.45
N GLU A 513 4.43 -1.13 -41.36
CA GLU A 513 5.45 -0.37 -42.09
C GLU A 513 5.96 0.87 -41.32
N SER A 514 5.48 1.10 -40.09
CA SER A 514 5.70 2.35 -39.35
C SER A 514 7.11 2.49 -38.74
N ALA A 515 7.79 1.37 -38.48
CA ALA A 515 9.15 1.38 -37.94
C ALA A 515 10.03 0.28 -38.55
N LYS A 516 11.24 0.66 -38.96
CA LYS A 516 12.29 -0.26 -39.42
C LYS A 516 13.38 -0.34 -38.35
N TRP A 517 13.72 -1.55 -37.91
CA TRP A 517 14.84 -1.82 -37.02
C TRP A 517 15.93 -2.55 -37.80
N ASP A 518 17.19 -2.16 -37.64
CA ASP A 518 18.33 -2.74 -38.39
C ASP A 518 18.70 -4.16 -37.92
N VAL A 519 18.25 -4.51 -36.71
CA VAL A 519 18.43 -5.82 -36.09
C VAL A 519 17.13 -6.19 -35.35
N PRO A 520 16.71 -7.46 -35.31
CA PRO A 520 15.46 -7.85 -34.66
C PRO A 520 15.67 -8.08 -33.15
N LEU A 521 16.34 -7.13 -32.51
CA LEU A 521 16.80 -7.22 -31.13
C LEU A 521 16.48 -5.91 -30.40
N TYR A 522 15.99 -6.00 -29.17
CA TYR A 522 15.73 -4.85 -28.32
C TYR A 522 16.01 -5.13 -26.84
N ILE A 523 16.32 -4.07 -26.09
CA ILE A 523 16.45 -4.11 -24.64
C ILE A 523 15.04 -4.09 -24.04
N ASN A 524 14.64 -5.16 -23.35
CA ASN A 524 13.28 -5.27 -22.82
C ASN A 524 13.13 -4.55 -21.46
N ALA A 525 11.87 -4.37 -21.03
CA ALA A 525 11.48 -3.64 -19.83
C ALA A 525 12.09 -4.24 -18.55
N MET A 526 12.73 -3.41 -17.73
CA MET A 526 13.37 -3.86 -16.48
C MET A 526 13.01 -2.97 -15.28
N THR A 527 13.42 -1.71 -15.25
CA THR A 527 13.39 -0.89 -14.03
C THR A 527 13.04 0.59 -14.26
N GLY A 528 13.02 1.35 -13.16
CA GLY A 528 12.63 2.74 -13.05
C GLY A 528 11.78 2.96 -11.78
N GLY A 529 11.73 4.21 -11.31
CA GLY A 529 11.01 4.56 -10.08
C GLY A 529 11.81 4.40 -8.79
N SER A 530 13.15 4.32 -8.87
CA SER A 530 14.11 4.48 -7.77
C SER A 530 15.37 5.19 -8.27
N LYS A 531 16.25 5.66 -7.37
CA LYS A 531 17.52 6.29 -7.79
C LYS A 531 18.45 5.30 -8.50
N ASN A 532 18.48 4.05 -8.05
CA ASN A 532 19.21 2.99 -8.74
C ASN A 532 18.59 2.70 -10.13
N GLY A 533 17.26 2.64 -10.20
CA GLY A 533 16.53 2.49 -11.45
C GLY A 533 16.80 3.61 -12.46
N GLU A 534 16.90 4.87 -12.02
CA GLU A 534 17.31 6.01 -12.86
C GLU A 534 18.70 5.80 -13.47
N ASN A 535 19.67 5.38 -12.66
CA ASN A 535 21.03 5.14 -13.12
C ASN A 535 21.08 4.02 -14.18
N ILE A 536 20.37 2.91 -13.92
CA ILE A 536 20.27 1.79 -14.87
C ILE A 536 19.60 2.24 -16.17
N ASN A 537 18.48 2.97 -16.10
CA ASN A 537 17.79 3.50 -17.27
C ASN A 537 18.69 4.45 -18.08
N ALA A 538 19.47 5.31 -17.42
CA ALA A 538 20.41 6.21 -18.07
C ALA A 538 21.51 5.43 -18.82
N MET A 539 22.04 4.38 -18.22
CA MET A 539 23.07 3.53 -18.82
C MET A 539 22.52 2.77 -20.03
N LEU A 540 21.39 2.08 -19.87
CA LEU A 540 20.75 1.34 -20.96
C LEU A 540 20.34 2.26 -22.13
N ALA A 541 19.87 3.47 -21.85
CA ALA A 541 19.53 4.43 -22.89
C ALA A 541 20.76 4.88 -23.70
N LYS A 542 21.92 5.08 -23.06
CA LYS A 542 23.18 5.37 -23.76
C LYS A 542 23.64 4.20 -24.60
N VAL A 543 23.51 2.98 -24.08
CA VAL A 543 23.83 1.75 -24.84
C VAL A 543 22.92 1.66 -26.07
N ALA A 544 21.60 1.77 -25.91
CA ALA A 544 20.63 1.73 -27.01
C ALA A 544 20.91 2.82 -28.05
N ALA A 545 21.25 4.04 -27.62
CA ALA A 545 21.61 5.13 -28.52
C ALA A 545 22.89 4.86 -29.32
N LYS A 546 23.87 4.16 -28.72
CA LYS A 546 25.16 3.82 -29.36
C LYS A 546 25.04 2.65 -30.33
N THR A 547 24.24 1.63 -30.00
CA THR A 547 24.11 0.39 -30.79
C THR A 547 22.94 0.42 -31.79
N GLY A 548 22.01 1.36 -31.62
CA GLY A 548 20.84 1.54 -32.47
C GLY A 548 19.69 0.57 -32.18
N VAL A 549 19.78 -0.27 -31.15
CA VAL A 549 18.68 -1.17 -30.76
C VAL A 549 17.55 -0.41 -30.08
N ALA A 550 16.31 -0.90 -30.24
CA ALA A 550 15.18 -0.36 -29.52
C ALA A 550 15.27 -0.68 -28.00
N MET A 551 14.54 0.07 -27.19
CA MET A 551 14.52 -0.12 -25.74
C MET A 551 13.12 0.08 -25.16
N ALA A 552 12.72 -0.78 -24.24
CA ALA A 552 11.53 -0.59 -23.40
C ALA A 552 11.92 -0.13 -21.99
N SER A 553 11.10 0.72 -21.37
CA SER A 553 11.25 1.11 -19.98
C SER A 553 10.66 0.07 -19.02
N GLY A 554 11.08 0.07 -17.74
CA GLY A 554 10.28 -0.58 -16.70
C GLY A 554 8.89 0.08 -16.56
N SER A 555 8.03 -0.54 -15.75
CA SER A 555 6.66 -0.04 -15.52
C SER A 555 6.66 1.37 -14.93
N LEU A 556 5.97 2.31 -15.58
CA LEU A 556 5.81 3.70 -15.15
C LEU A 556 4.80 3.86 -14.00
N SER A 557 4.19 2.77 -13.49
CA SER A 557 3.22 2.84 -12.39
C SER A 557 3.74 3.64 -11.19
N ALA A 558 5.05 3.61 -10.91
CA ALA A 558 5.66 4.43 -9.85
C ALA A 558 5.60 5.94 -10.16
N ALA A 559 5.97 6.35 -11.37
CA ALA A 559 5.93 7.75 -11.80
C ALA A 559 4.49 8.28 -11.98
N LEU A 560 3.55 7.41 -12.34
CA LEU A 560 2.14 7.75 -12.46
C LEU A 560 1.47 7.95 -11.09
N LYS A 561 1.94 7.24 -10.05
CA LYS A 561 1.51 7.44 -8.65
C LYS A 561 2.22 8.63 -8.00
N ASN A 562 3.53 8.77 -8.22
CA ASN A 562 4.34 9.88 -7.70
C ASN A 562 5.03 10.62 -8.86
N PRO A 563 4.50 11.79 -9.28
CA PRO A 563 5.07 12.58 -10.38
C PRO A 563 6.54 12.95 -10.22
N ARG A 564 7.09 13.00 -8.99
CA ARG A 564 8.53 13.27 -8.75
C ARG A 564 9.43 12.20 -9.36
N LEU A 565 8.93 10.96 -9.46
CA LEU A 565 9.70 9.84 -10.03
C LEU A 565 9.71 9.83 -11.56
N ALA A 566 9.00 10.75 -12.23
CA ALA A 566 9.01 10.85 -13.69
C ALA A 566 10.42 11.09 -14.26
N GLU A 567 11.28 11.79 -13.53
CA GLU A 567 12.67 12.03 -13.94
C GLU A 567 13.45 10.72 -14.12
N THR A 568 13.18 9.70 -13.28
CA THR A 568 13.82 8.38 -13.33
C THR A 568 13.54 7.60 -14.63
N PHE A 569 12.51 8.00 -15.37
CA PHE A 569 12.15 7.44 -16.67
C PHE A 569 12.53 8.39 -17.81
N SER A 570 12.23 9.68 -17.71
CA SER A 570 12.54 10.68 -18.76
C SER A 570 14.03 10.75 -19.13
N VAL A 571 14.91 10.30 -18.21
CA VAL A 571 16.35 10.10 -18.46
C VAL A 571 16.63 9.22 -19.70
N ILE A 572 15.73 8.27 -20.02
CA ILE A 572 15.83 7.44 -21.22
C ILE A 572 15.80 8.31 -22.47
N ARG A 573 14.81 9.21 -22.58
CA ARG A 573 14.67 10.09 -23.74
C ARG A 573 15.77 11.15 -23.78
N ARG A 574 16.27 11.60 -22.62
CA ARG A 574 17.42 12.51 -22.52
C ARG A 574 18.69 11.93 -23.16
N PHE A 575 19.00 10.65 -22.91
CA PHE A 575 20.19 10.01 -23.46
C PHE A 575 19.96 9.28 -24.79
N ASN A 576 18.71 8.97 -25.12
CA ASN A 576 18.31 8.36 -26.38
C ASN A 576 17.21 9.19 -27.09
N PRO A 577 17.51 10.42 -27.54
CA PRO A 577 16.49 11.35 -28.06
C PRO A 577 15.90 10.92 -29.40
N ARG A 578 16.61 10.07 -30.17
CA ARG A 578 16.20 9.63 -31.52
C ARG A 578 15.94 8.13 -31.64
N GLY A 579 16.29 7.34 -30.63
CA GLY A 579 16.06 5.89 -30.67
C GLY A 579 14.60 5.52 -30.47
N PHE A 580 14.28 4.28 -30.83
CA PHE A 580 12.95 3.73 -30.64
C PHE A 580 12.75 3.33 -29.17
N VAL A 581 11.87 4.04 -28.45
CA VAL A 581 11.60 3.79 -27.02
C VAL A 581 10.15 3.39 -26.81
N MET A 582 9.95 2.33 -26.05
CA MET A 582 8.63 1.85 -25.63
C MET A 582 8.39 2.21 -24.16
N ALA A 583 7.31 2.93 -23.87
CA ALA A 583 6.83 3.10 -22.49
C ALA A 583 6.22 1.78 -22.00
N ASN A 584 6.05 1.60 -20.69
CA ASN A 584 5.46 0.37 -20.15
C ASN A 584 4.50 0.68 -18.98
N VAL A 585 3.29 0.12 -19.01
CA VAL A 585 2.28 0.24 -17.94
C VAL A 585 1.62 -1.10 -17.65
N SER A 586 0.94 -1.22 -16.51
CA SER A 586 0.15 -2.42 -16.17
C SER A 586 -1.15 -2.47 -16.98
N ALA A 587 -1.69 -3.67 -17.22
CA ALA A 587 -3.05 -3.85 -17.77
C ALA A 587 -4.17 -3.25 -16.90
N GLY A 588 -3.88 -2.94 -15.62
CA GLY A 588 -4.78 -2.18 -14.75
C GLY A 588 -4.73 -0.66 -14.91
N ALA A 589 -3.88 -0.12 -15.79
CA ALA A 589 -3.77 1.32 -15.99
C ALA A 589 -5.03 1.91 -16.67
N SER A 590 -5.38 3.15 -16.32
CA SER A 590 -6.41 3.89 -17.05
C SER A 590 -5.89 4.42 -18.39
N VAL A 591 -6.80 4.80 -19.29
CA VAL A 591 -6.45 5.46 -20.56
C VAL A 591 -5.59 6.71 -20.34
N GLU A 592 -5.95 7.55 -19.36
CA GLU A 592 -5.20 8.77 -19.03
C GLU A 592 -3.79 8.44 -18.54
N GLN A 593 -3.64 7.37 -17.76
CA GLN A 593 -2.34 6.90 -17.28
C GLN A 593 -1.46 6.38 -18.42
N ALA A 594 -2.06 5.62 -19.36
CA ALA A 594 -1.37 5.13 -20.55
C ALA A 594 -0.88 6.29 -21.43
N ILE A 595 -1.75 7.27 -21.73
CA ILE A 595 -1.38 8.49 -22.47
C ILE A 595 -0.27 9.23 -21.72
N LYS A 596 -0.39 9.37 -20.39
CA LYS A 596 0.61 10.08 -19.61
C LYS A 596 1.98 9.39 -19.63
N ALA A 597 2.00 8.07 -19.62
CA ALA A 597 3.24 7.30 -19.73
C ALA A 597 3.93 7.52 -21.08
N VAL A 598 3.15 7.55 -22.17
CA VAL A 598 3.64 7.89 -23.52
C VAL A 598 4.22 9.30 -23.55
N GLU A 599 3.53 10.28 -22.95
CA GLU A 599 4.00 11.68 -22.89
C GLU A 599 5.31 11.82 -22.12
N ILE A 600 5.44 11.20 -20.94
CA ILE A 600 6.63 11.29 -20.09
C ILE A 600 7.90 10.86 -20.83
N LEU A 601 7.79 9.80 -21.63
CA LEU A 601 8.92 9.24 -22.40
C LEU A 601 8.99 9.72 -23.84
N GLN A 602 7.98 10.46 -24.30
CA GLN A 602 7.75 10.71 -25.73
C GLN A 602 7.87 9.40 -26.51
N ALA A 603 7.18 8.36 -26.03
CA ALA A 603 7.40 6.99 -26.48
C ALA A 603 6.92 6.75 -27.92
N ASN A 604 7.62 5.88 -28.63
CA ASN A 604 7.27 5.45 -29.98
C ASN A 604 6.22 4.33 -29.97
N ALA A 605 6.10 3.57 -28.88
CA ALA A 605 5.08 2.56 -28.64
C ALA A 605 4.78 2.45 -27.14
N LEU A 606 3.67 1.82 -26.78
CA LEU A 606 3.34 1.48 -25.38
C LEU A 606 3.31 -0.03 -25.20
N GLN A 607 4.08 -0.54 -24.24
CA GLN A 607 3.92 -1.88 -23.69
C GLN A 607 2.87 -1.87 -22.57
N ILE A 608 1.97 -2.86 -22.60
CA ILE A 608 1.06 -3.17 -21.50
C ILE A 608 1.43 -4.54 -20.96
N HIS A 609 1.90 -4.64 -19.73
CA HIS A 609 2.29 -5.92 -19.16
C HIS A 609 1.14 -6.64 -18.45
N LEU A 610 1.12 -7.96 -18.66
CA LEU A 610 0.35 -8.96 -17.92
C LEU A 610 1.29 -9.62 -16.92
N ASN A 611 0.92 -9.57 -15.64
CA ASN A 611 1.73 -10.10 -14.54
C ASN A 611 0.87 -10.74 -13.45
N ALA A 612 -0.25 -11.37 -13.81
CA ALA A 612 -1.22 -11.88 -12.83
C ALA A 612 -0.59 -12.89 -11.85
N ALA A 613 0.29 -13.79 -12.34
CA ALA A 613 1.01 -14.72 -11.48
C ALA A 613 1.90 -14.00 -10.45
N GLN A 614 2.61 -12.95 -10.89
CA GLN A 614 3.39 -12.10 -10.00
C GLN A 614 2.48 -11.41 -8.97
N GLU A 615 1.41 -10.74 -9.40
CA GLU A 615 0.50 -10.00 -8.50
C GLU A 615 -0.13 -10.92 -7.45
N LEU A 616 -0.56 -12.13 -7.81
CA LEU A 616 -1.15 -13.10 -6.88
C LEU A 616 -0.16 -13.59 -5.82
N VAL A 617 1.13 -13.68 -6.16
CA VAL A 617 2.20 -14.07 -5.23
C VAL A 617 2.73 -12.87 -4.43
N MET A 618 2.60 -11.64 -4.96
CA MET A 618 2.90 -10.43 -4.19
C MET A 618 1.92 -10.27 -3.03
N SER A 619 2.43 -10.06 -1.81
CA SER A 619 1.58 -9.81 -0.64
C SER A 619 0.69 -8.58 -0.83
N GLU A 620 1.25 -7.53 -1.44
CA GLU A 620 0.62 -6.26 -1.77
C GLU A 620 0.00 -6.19 -3.18
N GLY A 621 0.03 -7.29 -3.94
CA GLY A 621 -0.38 -7.29 -5.34
C GLY A 621 -1.89 -7.24 -5.56
N ASP A 622 -2.28 -6.97 -6.79
CA ASP A 622 -3.69 -6.96 -7.19
C ASP A 622 -4.32 -8.36 -7.08
N ARG A 623 -5.65 -8.38 -6.89
CA ARG A 623 -6.45 -9.62 -6.73
C ARG A 623 -7.61 -9.71 -7.71
N ASP A 624 -7.80 -8.67 -8.52
CA ASP A 624 -8.88 -8.58 -9.49
C ASP A 624 -8.31 -8.18 -10.84
N PHE A 625 -8.45 -9.09 -11.80
CA PHE A 625 -7.95 -8.95 -13.17
C PHE A 625 -9.11 -8.95 -14.18
N SER A 626 -10.36 -8.91 -13.69
CA SER A 626 -11.57 -9.07 -14.51
C SER A 626 -11.72 -7.99 -15.58
N ALA A 627 -11.21 -6.78 -15.32
CA ALA A 627 -11.28 -5.63 -16.21
C ALA A 627 -10.10 -5.50 -17.19
N TRP A 628 -9.07 -6.36 -17.12
CA TRP A 628 -7.84 -6.17 -17.91
C TRP A 628 -8.09 -6.13 -19.41
N LEU A 629 -8.90 -7.06 -19.95
CA LEU A 629 -9.12 -7.14 -21.40
C LEU A 629 -9.89 -5.91 -21.92
N SER A 630 -10.92 -5.46 -21.21
CA SER A 630 -11.66 -4.24 -21.56
C SER A 630 -10.81 -2.99 -21.42
N ASN A 631 -9.96 -2.91 -20.39
CA ASN A 631 -9.04 -1.79 -20.22
C ASN A 631 -8.02 -1.73 -21.36
N ILE A 632 -7.48 -2.88 -21.78
CA ILE A 632 -6.58 -2.96 -22.93
C ILE A 632 -7.28 -2.46 -24.20
N GLU A 633 -8.52 -2.88 -24.45
CA GLU A 633 -9.33 -2.42 -25.58
C GLU A 633 -9.49 -0.89 -25.60
N GLU A 634 -9.79 -0.28 -24.44
CA GLU A 634 -9.93 1.17 -24.30
C GLU A 634 -8.60 1.90 -24.56
N ILE A 635 -7.49 1.38 -24.03
CA ILE A 635 -6.16 1.95 -24.25
C ILE A 635 -5.75 1.86 -25.72
N VAL A 636 -5.98 0.71 -26.37
CA VAL A 636 -5.68 0.52 -27.81
C VAL A 636 -6.43 1.56 -28.63
N ARG A 637 -7.75 1.70 -28.44
CA ARG A 637 -8.57 2.69 -29.14
C ARG A 637 -8.05 4.12 -28.94
N ALA A 638 -7.68 4.47 -27.72
CA ALA A 638 -7.17 5.80 -27.41
C ALA A 638 -5.82 6.07 -28.09
N LEU A 639 -4.89 5.12 -28.05
CA LEU A 639 -3.54 5.30 -28.60
C LEU A 639 -3.47 5.17 -30.13
N ASP A 640 -4.40 4.44 -30.75
CA ASP A 640 -4.57 4.44 -32.20
C ASP A 640 -4.83 5.87 -32.73
N SER A 641 -5.61 6.67 -32.00
CA SER A 641 -5.85 8.08 -32.35
C SER A 641 -4.58 8.94 -32.30
N MET A 642 -3.60 8.53 -31.48
CA MET A 642 -2.28 9.17 -31.35
C MET A 642 -1.22 8.54 -32.27
N LYS A 643 -1.58 7.50 -33.02
CA LYS A 643 -0.66 6.69 -33.84
C LYS A 643 0.49 6.07 -33.04
N VAL A 644 0.21 5.70 -31.79
CA VAL A 644 1.18 5.04 -30.90
C VAL A 644 0.80 3.56 -30.78
N PRO A 645 1.56 2.63 -31.37
CA PRO A 645 1.24 1.22 -31.33
C PRO A 645 1.30 0.65 -29.90
N VAL A 646 0.44 -0.31 -29.63
CA VAL A 646 0.37 -1.04 -28.36
C VAL A 646 0.95 -2.45 -28.51
N VAL A 647 1.81 -2.83 -27.57
CA VAL A 647 2.36 -4.18 -27.43
C VAL A 647 1.90 -4.76 -26.10
N VAL A 648 1.11 -5.84 -26.12
CA VAL A 648 0.75 -6.51 -24.88
C VAL A 648 1.81 -7.56 -24.57
N LYS A 649 2.38 -7.54 -23.36
CA LYS A 649 3.50 -8.42 -23.01
C LYS A 649 3.27 -9.22 -21.75
N GLU A 650 3.82 -10.42 -21.68
CA GLU A 650 3.92 -11.18 -20.43
C GLU A 650 5.20 -10.79 -19.66
N THR A 651 5.40 -11.31 -18.46
CA THR A 651 6.49 -11.01 -17.54
C THR A 651 7.33 -12.23 -17.12
N GLY A 652 7.05 -13.44 -17.59
CA GLY A 652 7.86 -14.63 -17.33
C GLY A 652 7.09 -15.95 -17.23
N CYS A 653 5.82 -15.97 -17.62
CA CYS A 653 4.91 -17.11 -17.59
C CYS A 653 4.37 -17.50 -18.97
N GLY A 654 4.72 -16.77 -20.04
CA GLY A 654 4.32 -17.13 -21.40
C GLY A 654 2.88 -16.76 -21.76
N MET A 655 2.64 -16.57 -23.06
CA MET A 655 1.30 -16.42 -23.64
C MET A 655 0.93 -17.63 -24.47
N SER A 656 -0.33 -18.06 -24.38
CA SER A 656 -0.90 -19.07 -25.28
C SER A 656 -1.44 -18.43 -26.57
N ALA A 657 -1.68 -19.23 -27.61
CA ALA A 657 -2.40 -18.82 -28.81
C ALA A 657 -3.79 -18.27 -28.46
N GLY A 658 -4.48 -18.88 -27.50
CA GLY A 658 -5.79 -18.41 -27.03
C GLY A 658 -5.73 -17.01 -26.41
N ASP A 659 -4.67 -16.68 -25.66
CA ASP A 659 -4.46 -15.33 -25.13
C ASP A 659 -4.22 -14.33 -26.27
N VAL A 660 -3.38 -14.70 -27.23
CA VAL A 660 -3.06 -13.86 -28.39
C VAL A 660 -4.31 -13.59 -29.24
N LEU A 661 -5.17 -14.57 -29.49
CA LEU A 661 -6.44 -14.39 -30.19
C LEU A 661 -7.38 -13.42 -29.46
N ARG A 662 -7.49 -13.54 -28.14
CA ARG A 662 -8.31 -12.62 -27.33
C ARG A 662 -7.80 -11.19 -27.41
N LEU A 663 -6.48 -11.01 -27.42
CA LEU A 663 -5.84 -9.69 -27.57
C LEU A 663 -6.02 -9.13 -28.98
N GLN A 664 -5.88 -9.97 -30.00
CA GLN A 664 -6.15 -9.59 -31.40
C GLN A 664 -7.58 -9.10 -31.59
N ASN A 665 -8.56 -9.77 -30.97
CA ASN A 665 -9.99 -9.40 -31.03
C ASN A 665 -10.31 -8.03 -30.42
N VAL A 666 -9.48 -7.52 -29.50
CA VAL A 666 -9.62 -6.18 -28.92
C VAL A 666 -8.72 -5.14 -29.60
N GLY A 667 -8.14 -5.48 -30.75
CA GLY A 667 -7.38 -4.56 -31.60
C GLY A 667 -5.87 -4.54 -31.37
N VAL A 668 -5.34 -5.39 -30.49
CA VAL A 668 -3.88 -5.48 -30.29
C VAL A 668 -3.22 -6.04 -31.55
N ARG A 669 -2.12 -5.42 -32.00
CA ARG A 669 -1.40 -5.80 -33.23
C ARG A 669 0.01 -6.33 -32.99
N ALA A 670 0.48 -6.26 -31.75
CA ALA A 670 1.74 -6.87 -31.36
C ALA A 670 1.66 -7.42 -29.94
N VAL A 671 2.29 -8.57 -29.73
CA VAL A 671 2.49 -9.16 -28.39
C VAL A 671 3.95 -9.47 -28.14
N ASP A 672 4.36 -9.54 -26.89
CA ASP A 672 5.64 -10.13 -26.46
C ASP A 672 5.34 -11.26 -25.48
N VAL A 673 5.63 -12.50 -25.90
CA VAL A 673 5.18 -13.71 -25.19
C VAL A 673 5.73 -13.81 -23.78
N GLY A 674 6.87 -13.18 -23.46
CA GLY A 674 7.43 -13.13 -22.09
C GLY A 674 7.47 -14.50 -21.39
N GLY A 675 8.04 -15.51 -22.05
CA GLY A 675 8.01 -16.90 -21.60
C GLY A 675 8.80 -17.19 -20.32
N ARG A 676 8.47 -18.32 -19.69
CA ARG A 676 9.25 -18.92 -18.60
C ARG A 676 10.63 -19.35 -19.10
N GLY A 677 11.61 -19.30 -18.20
CA GLY A 677 12.98 -19.81 -18.43
C GLY A 677 14.09 -18.81 -18.15
N GLY A 678 13.75 -17.52 -18.08
CA GLY A 678 14.66 -16.44 -17.68
C GLY A 678 14.43 -15.97 -16.25
N THR A 679 14.20 -14.68 -16.09
CA THR A 679 13.80 -14.07 -14.83
C THR A 679 12.45 -14.62 -14.40
N ASN A 680 12.33 -15.07 -13.14
CA ASN A 680 11.12 -15.66 -12.61
C ASN A 680 10.55 -14.76 -11.52
N PHE A 681 9.55 -13.97 -11.90
CA PHE A 681 8.91 -13.04 -10.97
C PHE A 681 8.17 -13.75 -9.83
N VAL A 682 7.55 -14.91 -10.05
CA VAL A 682 6.96 -15.69 -8.95
C VAL A 682 8.00 -16.02 -7.88
N ALA A 683 9.17 -16.51 -8.30
CA ALA A 683 10.26 -16.83 -7.38
C ALA A 683 10.86 -15.57 -6.72
N ILE A 684 10.90 -14.42 -7.42
CA ILE A 684 11.30 -13.13 -6.83
C ILE A 684 10.34 -12.76 -5.69
N GLU A 685 9.03 -12.85 -5.92
CA GLU A 685 8.03 -12.46 -4.93
C GLU A 685 7.98 -13.45 -3.76
N ASN A 686 8.19 -14.75 -4.01
CA ASN A 686 8.39 -15.75 -2.96
C ASN A 686 9.59 -15.40 -2.07
N ALA A 687 10.72 -14.98 -2.66
CA ALA A 687 11.90 -14.55 -1.90
C ALA A 687 11.64 -13.28 -1.08
N ARG A 688 10.86 -12.32 -1.62
CA ARG A 688 10.48 -11.09 -0.90
C ARG A 688 9.59 -11.34 0.32
N ARG A 689 8.93 -12.49 0.41
CA ARG A 689 8.04 -12.86 1.53
C ARG A 689 8.76 -13.37 2.78
N GLY A 690 10.10 -13.32 2.83
CA GLY A 690 10.86 -13.51 4.06
C GLY A 690 10.70 -14.89 4.73
N GLY A 691 10.37 -15.93 3.96
CA GLY A 691 10.27 -17.31 4.47
C GLY A 691 8.86 -17.79 4.82
N VAL A 692 7.81 -16.99 4.60
CA VAL A 692 6.42 -17.48 4.60
C VAL A 692 6.22 -18.36 3.35
N ARG A 693 6.47 -19.66 3.51
CA ARG A 693 6.31 -20.67 2.44
C ARG A 693 4.84 -20.76 2.03
N GLY A 694 4.56 -20.81 0.74
CA GLY A 694 3.17 -20.92 0.28
C GLY A 694 2.95 -21.03 -1.22
N TYR A 695 3.85 -20.52 -2.07
CA TYR A 695 3.64 -20.50 -3.53
C TYR A 695 4.86 -20.97 -4.34
N GLU A 696 5.81 -21.66 -3.73
CA GLU A 696 6.99 -22.21 -4.41
C GLU A 696 6.60 -23.25 -5.48
N PHE A 697 5.45 -23.90 -5.32
CA PHE A 697 4.90 -24.80 -6.33
C PHE A 697 4.51 -24.08 -7.65
N LEU A 698 4.44 -22.75 -7.64
CA LEU A 698 4.23 -21.92 -8.83
C LEU A 698 5.55 -21.41 -9.45
N ASP A 699 6.72 -21.77 -8.91
CA ASP A 699 8.00 -21.34 -9.50
C ASP A 699 8.17 -21.87 -10.94
N SER A 700 7.55 -23.00 -11.28
CA SER A 700 7.51 -23.51 -12.65
C SER A 700 6.20 -23.19 -13.37
N TRP A 701 5.45 -22.17 -12.95
CA TRP A 701 4.18 -21.82 -13.61
C TRP A 701 4.39 -21.23 -15.02
N GLY A 702 3.48 -21.58 -15.94
CA GLY A 702 3.41 -20.99 -17.28
C GLY A 702 4.16 -21.76 -18.37
N LEU A 703 4.11 -21.22 -19.58
CA LEU A 703 4.76 -21.72 -20.79
C LEU A 703 6.19 -21.15 -20.90
N THR A 704 7.14 -21.98 -21.33
CA THR A 704 8.44 -21.51 -21.79
C THR A 704 8.31 -20.66 -23.05
N THR A 705 9.33 -19.86 -23.35
CA THR A 705 9.35 -19.04 -24.57
C THR A 705 9.15 -19.87 -25.83
N VAL A 706 9.76 -21.05 -25.93
CA VAL A 706 9.59 -21.93 -27.09
C VAL A 706 8.20 -22.57 -27.13
N GLU A 707 7.64 -23.01 -26.00
CA GLU A 707 6.26 -23.53 -25.95
C GLU A 707 5.25 -22.48 -26.43
N SER A 708 5.34 -21.25 -25.94
CA SER A 708 4.48 -20.14 -26.40
C SER A 708 4.60 -19.91 -27.91
N LEU A 709 5.83 -19.87 -28.45
CA LEU A 709 6.02 -19.64 -29.89
C LEU A 709 5.47 -20.80 -30.73
N LEU A 710 5.65 -22.05 -30.29
CA LEU A 710 5.12 -23.22 -30.99
C LEU A 710 3.60 -23.31 -30.94
N ASP A 711 2.99 -22.97 -29.80
CA ASP A 711 1.54 -22.92 -29.63
C ASP A 711 0.93 -21.87 -30.58
N ILE A 712 1.51 -20.65 -30.60
CA ILE A 712 1.07 -19.57 -31.49
C ILE A 712 1.29 -19.91 -32.97
N ALA A 713 2.43 -20.53 -33.31
CA ALA A 713 2.76 -20.89 -34.70
C ALA A 713 1.87 -22.00 -35.29
N GLN A 714 1.12 -22.73 -34.46
CA GLN A 714 0.15 -23.75 -34.89
C GLN A 714 -1.27 -23.18 -35.07
N CYS A 715 -1.49 -21.91 -34.74
CA CYS A 715 -2.80 -21.28 -34.82
C CYS A 715 -2.96 -20.52 -36.13
N ASP A 716 -3.62 -21.13 -37.11
CA ASP A 716 -3.86 -20.55 -38.44
C ASP A 716 -4.60 -19.21 -38.36
N GLU A 717 -5.51 -19.01 -37.40
CA GLU A 717 -6.26 -17.76 -37.21
C GLU A 717 -5.38 -16.55 -36.82
N ILE A 718 -4.24 -16.79 -36.16
CA ILE A 718 -3.26 -15.74 -35.84
C ILE A 718 -2.40 -15.44 -37.07
N LEU A 719 -2.16 -16.45 -37.91
CA LEU A 719 -1.26 -16.39 -39.06
C LEU A 719 -1.94 -15.91 -40.35
N HIS A 720 -3.23 -16.19 -40.54
CA HIS A 720 -4.02 -15.89 -41.74
C HIS A 720 -5.11 -14.85 -41.45
N ASP A 721 -5.15 -13.80 -42.28
CA ASP A 721 -6.22 -12.79 -42.27
C ASP A 721 -7.58 -13.48 -42.46
N SER A 722 -8.60 -13.05 -41.72
CA SER A 722 -10.00 -13.48 -41.85
C SER A 722 -10.67 -13.01 -43.15
N CYS A 723 -9.95 -13.02 -44.28
CA CYS A 723 -10.45 -12.61 -45.60
C CYS A 723 -11.02 -13.77 -46.44
N ASP A 724 -10.99 -15.01 -45.96
CA ASP A 724 -11.64 -16.14 -46.67
C ASP A 724 -13.18 -15.99 -46.74
N SER A 725 -13.77 -15.02 -46.03
CA SER A 725 -15.20 -14.69 -46.14
C SER A 725 -15.55 -13.73 -47.27
N CYS A 726 -14.57 -13.11 -47.92
CA CYS A 726 -14.81 -12.36 -49.15
C CYS A 726 -14.42 -13.20 -50.37
N ASP A 727 -15.43 -13.58 -51.16
CA ASP A 727 -15.32 -14.24 -52.48
C ASP A 727 -14.60 -13.39 -53.56
N CYS A 728 -13.72 -12.46 -53.17
CA CYS A 728 -12.96 -11.60 -54.07
C CYS A 728 -11.57 -12.18 -54.37
N ALA A 729 -11.55 -13.41 -54.88
CA ALA A 729 -10.39 -13.88 -55.61
C ALA A 729 -10.17 -12.98 -56.86
N ALA A 730 -8.99 -12.34 -56.88
CA ALA A 730 -8.26 -11.88 -58.07
C ALA A 730 -8.57 -10.52 -58.75
N ALA A 731 -9.42 -9.61 -58.25
CA ALA A 731 -9.64 -8.33 -58.96
C ALA A 731 -10.15 -7.11 -58.16
N CYS A 732 -9.85 -6.96 -56.87
CA CYS A 732 -10.11 -5.69 -56.18
C CYS A 732 -8.81 -4.87 -56.02
N ASP A 733 -8.88 -3.56 -56.26
CA ASP A 733 -7.90 -2.56 -55.79
C ASP A 733 -7.93 -2.40 -54.25
N CYS A 734 -8.56 -3.35 -53.54
CA CYS A 734 -8.72 -3.31 -52.09
C CYS A 734 -7.50 -3.84 -51.34
N ALA A 735 -6.45 -4.33 -52.02
CA ALA A 735 -5.18 -4.77 -51.44
C ALA A 735 -4.53 -3.76 -50.47
N ALA A 736 -4.78 -2.45 -50.66
CA ALA A 736 -4.29 -1.40 -49.75
C ALA A 736 -5.22 -1.14 -48.54
N ALA A 737 -6.47 -1.61 -48.60
CA ALA A 737 -7.48 -1.47 -47.53
C ALA A 737 -7.66 -2.77 -46.72
N CYS A 738 -7.32 -3.93 -47.28
CA CYS A 738 -7.24 -5.22 -46.58
C CYS A 738 -5.83 -5.53 -46.04
N ASP A 739 -5.00 -4.50 -45.84
CA ASP A 739 -3.74 -4.56 -45.10
C ASP A 739 -4.00 -4.54 -43.57
N SER A 740 -4.98 -5.32 -43.11
CA SER A 740 -5.30 -5.48 -41.69
C SER A 740 -4.14 -6.21 -41.00
N ALA A 741 -3.09 -5.45 -40.70
CA ALA A 741 -1.80 -5.87 -40.17
C ALA A 741 -1.87 -7.13 -39.30
N GLN A 742 -1.34 -8.22 -39.87
CA GLN A 742 -1.06 -9.50 -39.23
C GLN A 742 -0.48 -9.30 -37.83
N MET A 743 -0.94 -10.10 -36.87
CA MET A 743 -0.48 -10.05 -35.48
C MET A 743 1.04 -10.27 -35.41
N GLN A 744 1.78 -9.30 -34.89
CA GLN A 744 3.22 -9.41 -34.71
C GLN A 744 3.58 -10.04 -33.37
N VAL A 745 4.23 -11.19 -33.40
CA VAL A 745 4.68 -11.88 -32.19
C VAL A 745 6.13 -11.52 -31.91
N PHE A 746 6.43 -10.96 -30.74
CA PHE A 746 7.78 -10.80 -30.21
C PHE A 746 8.09 -11.91 -29.21
N ALA A 747 9.37 -12.27 -29.12
CA ALA A 747 9.84 -13.26 -28.17
C ALA A 747 10.70 -12.63 -27.08
N SER A 748 10.44 -12.99 -25.84
CA SER A 748 11.36 -12.74 -24.73
C SER A 748 11.16 -13.80 -23.66
N GLY A 749 12.01 -13.79 -22.63
CA GLY A 749 12.06 -14.85 -21.62
C GLY A 749 13.23 -15.78 -21.90
N GLY A 750 14.24 -15.75 -21.03
CA GLY A 750 15.36 -16.71 -21.05
C GLY A 750 16.27 -16.66 -22.27
N VAL A 751 16.25 -15.59 -23.07
CA VAL A 751 17.20 -15.39 -24.17
C VAL A 751 18.61 -15.14 -23.58
N ARG A 752 19.60 -15.92 -24.02
CA ARG A 752 20.99 -15.85 -23.51
C ARG A 752 22.04 -15.73 -24.62
N THR A 753 21.70 -16.09 -25.84
CA THR A 753 22.66 -16.11 -26.95
C THR A 753 22.06 -15.57 -28.26
N PRO A 754 22.89 -15.16 -29.22
CA PRO A 754 22.42 -14.84 -30.57
C PRO A 754 21.73 -16.03 -31.27
N LEU A 755 22.08 -17.27 -30.91
CA LEU A 755 21.42 -18.45 -31.45
C LEU A 755 19.98 -18.58 -30.97
N ASP A 756 19.70 -18.20 -29.73
CA ASP A 756 18.33 -18.17 -29.19
C ASP A 756 17.48 -17.11 -29.90
N VAL A 757 18.08 -15.97 -30.25
CA VAL A 757 17.44 -14.95 -31.09
C VAL A 757 17.05 -15.57 -32.44
N VAL A 758 17.98 -16.21 -33.14
CA VAL A 758 17.70 -16.81 -34.47
C VAL A 758 16.69 -17.96 -34.38
N ARG A 759 16.71 -18.76 -33.30
CA ARG A 759 15.70 -19.79 -33.03
C ARG A 759 14.31 -19.16 -32.85
N ALA A 760 14.19 -18.12 -32.04
CA ALA A 760 12.91 -17.43 -31.85
C ALA A 760 12.38 -16.86 -33.17
N LEU A 761 13.24 -16.23 -33.98
CA LEU A 761 12.86 -15.71 -35.30
C LEU A 761 12.35 -16.81 -36.24
N LYS A 762 13.01 -17.98 -36.23
CA LYS A 762 12.57 -19.16 -36.98
C LYS A 762 11.19 -19.64 -36.52
N LEU A 763 10.92 -19.62 -35.22
CA LEU A 763 9.63 -20.03 -34.66
C LEU A 763 8.51 -18.98 -34.84
N GLY A 764 8.76 -17.89 -35.58
CA GLY A 764 7.74 -16.91 -35.94
C GLY A 764 7.88 -15.56 -35.24
N ALA A 765 8.82 -15.40 -34.30
CA ALA A 765 9.04 -14.11 -33.65
C ALA A 765 9.52 -13.05 -34.67
N SER A 766 9.00 -11.84 -34.57
CA SER A 766 9.32 -10.68 -35.42
C SER A 766 10.42 -9.79 -34.82
N ALA A 767 10.57 -9.81 -33.50
CA ALA A 767 11.69 -9.23 -32.79
C ALA A 767 11.90 -9.99 -31.47
N VAL A 768 13.11 -9.90 -30.91
CA VAL A 768 13.50 -10.61 -29.69
C VAL A 768 13.97 -9.63 -28.62
N GLY A 769 13.34 -9.69 -27.45
CA GLY A 769 13.61 -8.85 -26.29
C GLY A 769 14.53 -9.54 -25.29
N VAL A 770 15.52 -8.81 -24.79
CA VAL A 770 16.48 -9.31 -23.80
C VAL A 770 16.49 -8.40 -22.57
N ALA A 771 16.32 -8.99 -21.38
CA ALA A 771 16.33 -8.29 -20.09
C ALA A 771 17.47 -8.81 -19.19
N GLY A 772 17.27 -9.96 -18.53
CA GLY A 772 18.18 -10.45 -17.49
C GLY A 772 19.65 -10.61 -17.91
N GLU A 773 19.93 -11.06 -19.13
CA GLU A 773 21.29 -11.16 -19.69
C GLU A 773 21.95 -9.77 -19.80
N PHE A 774 21.26 -8.80 -20.38
CA PHE A 774 21.79 -7.46 -20.55
C PHE A 774 21.92 -6.71 -19.22
N LEU A 775 21.00 -6.94 -18.27
CA LEU A 775 21.13 -6.40 -16.92
C LEU A 775 22.35 -6.97 -16.20
N HIS A 776 22.59 -8.28 -16.32
CA HIS A 776 23.76 -8.93 -15.74
C HIS A 776 25.06 -8.35 -16.31
N THR A 777 25.20 -8.30 -17.64
CA THR A 777 26.37 -7.70 -18.29
C THR A 777 26.56 -6.24 -17.90
N LEU A 778 25.49 -5.45 -17.87
CA LEU A 778 25.58 -4.05 -17.46
C LEU A 778 26.04 -3.90 -16.01
N THR A 779 25.52 -4.73 -15.11
CA THR A 779 25.81 -4.65 -13.68
C THR A 779 27.22 -5.13 -13.35
N CYS A 780 27.70 -6.17 -14.04
CA CYS A 780 29.02 -6.75 -13.80
C CYS A 780 30.15 -6.08 -14.61
N GLY A 781 29.86 -5.67 -15.85
CA GLY A 781 30.85 -5.17 -16.81
C GLY A 781 30.66 -3.71 -17.24
N GLY A 782 29.53 -3.08 -16.91
CA GLY A 782 29.25 -1.69 -17.25
C GLY A 782 28.74 -1.48 -18.69
N GLN A 783 28.61 -0.21 -19.08
CA GLN A 783 28.02 0.19 -20.38
C GLN A 783 28.83 -0.29 -21.58
N ASP A 784 30.16 -0.20 -21.55
CA ASP A 784 30.99 -0.58 -22.68
C ASP A 784 30.94 -2.08 -22.93
N ALA A 785 30.96 -2.90 -21.87
CA ALA A 785 30.79 -4.35 -21.99
C ALA A 785 29.45 -4.73 -22.63
N LEU A 786 28.36 -4.04 -22.27
CA LEU A 786 27.05 -4.30 -22.88
C LEU A 786 26.99 -3.83 -24.34
N VAL A 787 27.64 -2.71 -24.68
CA VAL A 787 27.75 -2.26 -26.08
C VAL A 787 28.48 -3.30 -26.91
N ASP A 788 29.62 -3.78 -26.43
CA ASP A 788 30.42 -4.79 -27.11
C ASP A 788 29.61 -6.09 -27.28
N GLN A 789 28.91 -6.53 -26.23
CA GLN A 789 28.03 -7.71 -26.32
C GLN A 789 26.94 -7.54 -27.38
N ILE A 790 26.26 -6.39 -27.45
CA ILE A 790 25.19 -6.16 -28.43
C ILE A 790 25.73 -6.08 -29.86
N GLU A 791 26.88 -5.42 -30.08
CA GLU A 791 27.50 -5.37 -31.41
C GLU A 791 28.00 -6.75 -31.87
N ASP A 792 28.58 -7.52 -30.95
CA ASP A 792 28.94 -8.91 -31.20
C ASP A 792 27.71 -9.75 -31.57
N TRP A 793 26.59 -9.58 -30.85
CA TRP A 793 25.36 -10.29 -31.16
C TRP A 793 24.80 -9.90 -32.53
N LYS A 794 24.83 -8.62 -32.90
CA LYS A 794 24.44 -8.15 -34.25
C LYS A 794 25.27 -8.84 -35.34
N ALA A 795 26.58 -8.94 -35.15
CA ALA A 795 27.46 -9.64 -36.09
C ALA A 795 27.20 -11.15 -36.11
N GLN A 796 27.04 -11.77 -34.94
CA GLN A 796 26.84 -13.21 -34.79
C GLN A 796 25.48 -13.67 -35.34
N ILE A 797 24.41 -12.90 -35.21
CA ILE A 797 23.12 -13.17 -35.86
C ILE A 797 23.30 -13.30 -37.38
N ARG A 798 24.03 -12.36 -38.00
CA ARG A 798 24.33 -12.41 -39.44
C ARG A 798 25.14 -13.65 -39.81
N VAL A 799 26.12 -14.03 -38.99
CA VAL A 799 26.91 -15.25 -39.18
C VAL A 799 26.03 -16.49 -39.14
N ILE A 800 25.14 -16.61 -38.14
CA ILE A 800 24.25 -17.76 -38.02
C ILE A 800 23.30 -17.84 -39.22
N MET A 801 22.71 -16.73 -39.65
CA MET A 801 21.86 -16.69 -40.84
C MET A 801 22.64 -17.05 -42.12
N ALA A 802 23.88 -16.57 -42.27
CA ALA A 802 24.75 -16.96 -43.37
C ALA A 802 25.07 -18.46 -43.36
N LEU A 803 25.33 -19.06 -42.19
CA LEU A 803 25.54 -20.50 -42.03
C LEU A 803 24.31 -21.32 -42.43
N LEU A 804 23.11 -20.76 -42.30
CA LEU A 804 21.87 -21.39 -42.73
C LEU A 804 21.55 -21.14 -44.21
N GLY A 805 22.30 -20.25 -44.88
CA GLY A 805 22.03 -19.83 -46.26
C GLY A 805 20.82 -18.90 -46.38
N CYS A 806 20.48 -18.16 -45.32
CA CYS A 806 19.30 -17.30 -45.27
C CYS A 806 19.68 -15.83 -45.42
N LYS A 807 19.20 -15.17 -46.49
CA LYS A 807 19.53 -13.78 -46.80
C LYS A 807 18.81 -12.75 -45.93
N ASN A 808 17.66 -13.11 -45.36
CA ASN A 808 16.88 -12.26 -44.48
C ASN A 808 15.97 -13.08 -43.55
N VAL A 809 15.25 -12.40 -42.64
CA VAL A 809 14.41 -13.08 -41.63
C VAL A 809 13.24 -13.85 -42.26
N ALA A 810 12.67 -13.38 -43.36
CA ALA A 810 11.62 -14.11 -44.08
C ALA A 810 12.16 -15.42 -44.67
N ASP A 811 13.36 -15.37 -45.26
CA ASP A 811 14.08 -16.53 -45.77
C ASP A 811 14.42 -17.54 -44.65
N LEU A 812 14.85 -17.04 -43.48
CA LEU A 812 15.07 -17.86 -42.29
C LEU A 812 13.81 -18.66 -41.91
N ARG A 813 12.64 -18.02 -41.89
CA ARG A 813 11.36 -18.66 -41.54
C ARG A 813 10.94 -19.70 -42.57
N GLN A 814 11.13 -19.43 -43.86
CA GLN A 814 10.64 -20.31 -44.94
C GLN A 814 11.60 -21.45 -45.26
N ASN A 815 12.91 -21.19 -45.33
CA ASN A 815 13.86 -22.10 -45.99
C ASN A 815 14.82 -22.82 -45.02
N SER A 816 15.00 -22.31 -43.80
CA SER A 816 15.79 -23.07 -42.81
C SER A 816 15.00 -24.25 -42.26
N ARG A 817 15.67 -25.33 -41.85
CA ARG A 817 15.02 -26.51 -41.26
C ARG A 817 15.46 -26.68 -39.82
N ILE A 818 14.53 -27.09 -38.97
CA ILE A 818 14.79 -27.37 -37.56
C ILE A 818 14.36 -28.79 -37.19
N LEU A 819 14.97 -29.32 -36.15
CA LEU A 819 14.52 -30.48 -35.39
C LEU A 819 14.08 -29.98 -34.02
N ILE A 820 12.94 -30.47 -33.57
CA ILE A 820 12.41 -30.22 -32.22
C ILE A 820 12.40 -31.59 -31.52
N ASP A 821 12.97 -31.67 -30.32
CA ASP A 821 12.97 -32.92 -29.56
C ASP A 821 11.53 -33.22 -29.07
N SER A 822 10.95 -34.31 -29.57
CA SER A 822 9.51 -34.62 -29.43
C SER A 822 9.10 -35.13 -28.06
N ASN A 823 10.05 -35.43 -27.17
CA ASN A 823 9.75 -35.92 -25.81
C ASN A 823 9.27 -34.83 -24.85
N SER A 824 9.25 -33.57 -25.29
CA SER A 824 9.01 -32.40 -24.43
C SER A 824 7.77 -31.57 -24.81
N PHE A 825 7.20 -31.78 -26.00
CA PHE A 825 6.07 -30.99 -26.50
C PHE A 825 4.91 -31.92 -26.92
N SER A 826 4.08 -32.33 -25.97
CA SER A 826 2.71 -32.74 -26.27
C SER A 826 1.80 -31.55 -25.97
N LEU A 827 1.76 -30.58 -26.88
CA LEU A 827 0.77 -29.51 -26.86
C LEU A 827 -0.50 -29.99 -27.56
#